data_AF-A0AAN9GZQ1-F1
#
_entry.id   AF-A0AAN9GZQ1-F1
#
_cell.length_a   1.000
_cell.length_b   1.000
_cell.length_c   1.000
_cell.angle_alpha   90.00
_cell.angle_beta   90.00
_cell.angle_gamma   90.00
#
_symmetry.space_group_name_H-M   'P 1'
#
loop_
_entity.id
_entity.type
_entity.pdbx_description
1 polymer ?
#
loop_
_entity_poly.entity_id
_entity_poly.type
_entity_poly.pdbx_seq_one_letter_code
_entity_poly.pdbx_strand_id
1 'polypeptide(L)'
;MALSVLGVFLGLLLEVSTHGPSSVPRSSWKQDDVNLLEFWEPDVFNYTTLLLSEDRGVLYVGAREVIYQLNMNNVSIKSNQLMWKVPENDMSMCILKGKSKETDCRNYVRVLQVLDEDNLYVCGTHAFQPLCDYLSLQNFSLLNRPEDGRGKCSFDPGQSFTTVMVDGELYSGTAYNFLGSEPIISRSSPSQSLLRTEYSTSWLNEPSFVFADVIREGQNSPDGDDDKIYYFFTEVSVEYEFFGKLLIPRIARVCKGDLGGQRTLQKKWTSFLKAKLVCSMPELNFVFNVVHDVFILKAPHWRDTVIYGVFTSQWGNVGLSAVCAYNMSSVHEVFSKGKYMQKATVEQSHTKWVRFNGITPSPRPGACITNLNRMQSINSSLQLPDKTLQFVRDHPLLEDPVLPIGNGPRLITKDVNYTQIAVERVQALDGNLYDVIFTATDKGFLHKSLVLEGEVHTVEEIQLLKNSEPIKTLVLSTRAARFLYAGSDSGVVQCPTAFCEKYLSCVDCVLARDPYCAWDTHSTSCINIFQDDAQQRKLIQSLKGDAGICPPVAALSLEDYQQVAVKPGGSADLACQVRSNLAQVLWKLNGHVLTEASRFLLLGENGLLIYSVTSEDTGRYECWSVESGAGQNFTRLVAGYVLRLDLPDNTPLLSAQRPQSVSRDPTPASEAPLAVPRPPVDVPSSGWRGVDGPRLIPPLLREQSWALHPHQAFLLFCLALGEWYL
;
A
#
# COMPACT_ATOMS: atom_id res chain seq x y z
N MET A 1 -20.36 -33.76 -0.83
CA MET A 1 -18.96 -33.40 -1.14
C MET A 1 -18.75 -31.91 -1.42
N ALA A 2 -19.51 -31.26 -2.31
CA ALA A 2 -19.35 -29.80 -2.54
C ALA A 2 -19.66 -28.95 -1.28
N LEU A 3 -20.72 -29.28 -0.54
CA LEU A 3 -21.11 -28.59 0.70
C LEU A 3 -20.09 -28.81 1.86
N SER A 4 -19.46 -29.98 1.92
CA SER A 4 -18.44 -30.27 2.95
C SER A 4 -17.13 -29.55 2.66
N VAL A 5 -16.74 -29.40 1.39
CA VAL A 5 -15.58 -28.59 1.00
C VAL A 5 -15.85 -27.11 1.27
N LEU A 6 -17.05 -26.61 0.96
CA LEU A 6 -17.44 -25.23 1.26
C LEU A 6 -17.43 -24.95 2.77
N GLY A 7 -17.90 -25.89 3.59
CA GLY A 7 -17.86 -25.79 5.05
C GLY A 7 -16.44 -25.73 5.63
N VAL A 8 -15.50 -26.51 5.08
CA VAL A 8 -14.08 -26.46 5.47
C VAL A 8 -13.43 -25.14 5.03
N PHE A 9 -13.71 -24.67 3.82
CA PHE A 9 -13.22 -23.37 3.34
C PHE A 9 -13.78 -22.20 4.16
N LEU A 10 -15.08 -22.20 4.48
CA LEU A 10 -15.66 -21.18 5.37
C LEU A 10 -15.10 -21.28 6.79
N GLY A 11 -14.89 -22.48 7.32
CA GLY A 11 -14.27 -22.71 8.63
C GLY A 11 -12.86 -22.13 8.70
N LEU A 12 -12.02 -22.40 7.69
CA LEU A 12 -10.67 -21.84 7.58
C LEU A 12 -10.67 -20.32 7.40
N LEU A 13 -11.57 -19.77 6.58
CA LEU A 13 -11.72 -18.33 6.42
C LEU A 13 -12.16 -17.67 7.72
N LEU A 14 -13.06 -18.30 8.48
CA LEU A 14 -13.51 -17.82 9.79
C LEU A 14 -12.38 -17.90 10.83
N GLU A 15 -11.64 -19.00 10.93
CA GLU A 15 -10.49 -19.10 11.84
C GLU A 15 -9.40 -18.07 11.54
N VAL A 16 -9.07 -17.85 10.27
CA VAL A 16 -8.12 -16.80 9.88
C VAL A 16 -8.70 -15.42 10.22
N SER A 17 -10.01 -15.19 10.00
CA SER A 17 -10.68 -13.91 10.32
C SER A 17 -10.77 -13.65 11.83
N THR A 18 -11.01 -14.66 12.67
CA THR A 18 -11.17 -14.51 14.12
C THR A 18 -9.85 -14.60 14.90
N HIS A 19 -8.84 -15.33 14.39
CA HIS A 19 -7.60 -15.61 15.11
C HIS A 19 -6.30 -15.21 14.39
N GLY A 20 -6.35 -14.84 13.11
CA GLY A 20 -5.17 -14.26 12.43
C GLY A 20 -4.65 -12.99 13.12
N PRO A 21 -3.35 -12.68 12.99
CA PRO A 21 -2.76 -11.49 13.60
C PRO A 21 -3.41 -10.22 13.04
N SER A 22 -3.95 -9.37 13.92
CA SER A 22 -4.36 -8.00 13.56
C SER A 22 -3.19 -7.09 13.87
N SER A 23 -2.56 -6.56 12.83
CA SER A 23 -1.57 -5.49 12.97
C SER A 23 -2.31 -4.16 12.92
N VAL A 24 -2.89 -3.74 14.05
CA VAL A 24 -3.46 -2.39 14.18
C VAL A 24 -2.30 -1.38 14.06
N PRO A 25 -2.35 -0.42 13.12
CA PRO A 25 -1.35 0.64 13.03
C PRO A 25 -1.26 1.40 14.35
N ARG A 26 -0.05 1.62 14.88
CA ARG A 26 0.11 2.35 16.15
C ARG A 26 -0.42 3.78 16.04
N SER A 27 -0.19 4.47 14.94
CA SER A 27 -0.71 5.81 14.68
C SER A 27 -1.41 5.88 13.32
N SER A 28 -2.51 6.61 13.24
CA SER A 28 -3.21 6.86 11.97
C SER A 28 -3.24 8.37 11.69
N TRP A 29 -2.74 8.78 10.53
CA TRP A 29 -2.65 10.16 10.11
C TRP A 29 -3.67 10.44 9.01
N LYS A 30 -4.59 11.37 9.26
CA LYS A 30 -5.40 11.93 8.18
C LYS A 30 -4.54 12.85 7.35
N GLN A 31 -4.90 13.01 6.09
CA GLN A 31 -4.17 13.86 5.17
C GLN A 31 -4.02 15.31 5.67
N ASP A 32 -5.05 15.87 6.30
CA ASP A 32 -5.00 17.24 6.82
C ASP A 32 -4.12 17.37 8.09
N ASP A 33 -3.75 16.24 8.72
CA ASP A 33 -2.90 16.21 9.91
C ASP A 33 -1.41 16.16 9.57
N VAL A 34 -1.04 15.88 8.32
CA VAL A 34 0.35 15.73 7.85
C VAL A 34 0.63 16.59 6.62
N ASN A 35 1.89 17.00 6.47
CA ASN A 35 2.30 17.84 5.34
C ASN A 35 2.63 16.95 4.13
N LEU A 36 1.61 16.54 3.39
CA LEU A 36 1.77 15.88 2.09
C LEU A 36 1.84 16.92 0.97
N LEU A 37 2.67 16.65 -0.03
CA LEU A 37 2.70 17.47 -1.25
C LEU A 37 2.00 16.71 -2.36
N GLU A 38 1.20 17.41 -3.14
CA GLU A 38 0.35 16.82 -4.17
C GLU A 38 0.58 17.48 -5.52
N PHE A 39 0.39 16.70 -6.58
CA PHE A 39 0.36 17.18 -7.95
C PHE A 39 -0.81 16.55 -8.70
N TRP A 40 -1.63 17.39 -9.31
CA TRP A 40 -2.70 17.02 -10.23
C TRP A 40 -2.97 18.19 -11.18
N GLU A 41 -3.55 17.89 -12.34
CA GLU A 41 -3.97 18.90 -13.31
C GLU A 41 -5.45 18.66 -13.67
N PRO A 42 -6.25 19.74 -13.86
CA PRO A 42 -7.64 19.61 -14.31
C PRO A 42 -7.74 18.79 -15.59
N ASP A 43 -8.76 17.94 -15.67
CA ASP A 43 -9.08 17.08 -16.82
C ASP A 43 -8.01 16.01 -17.18
N VAL A 44 -6.97 15.85 -16.34
CA VAL A 44 -5.95 14.81 -16.48
C VAL A 44 -6.08 13.78 -15.37
N PHE A 45 -6.02 12.50 -15.75
CA PHE A 45 -6.25 11.37 -14.86
C PHE A 45 -5.21 10.27 -15.12
N ASN A 46 -5.22 9.25 -14.26
CA ASN A 46 -4.44 8.02 -14.41
C ASN A 46 -2.93 8.26 -14.37
N TYR A 47 -2.43 8.81 -13.27
CA TYR A 47 -1.01 9.06 -13.01
C TYR A 47 -0.29 7.75 -12.63
N THR A 48 -0.29 6.80 -13.55
CA THR A 48 0.04 5.39 -13.27
C THR A 48 1.49 5.00 -13.54
N THR A 49 2.29 5.88 -14.15
CA THR A 49 3.68 5.58 -14.50
C THR A 49 4.61 6.62 -13.90
N LEU A 50 5.40 6.21 -12.91
CA LEU A 50 6.38 7.05 -12.24
C LEU A 50 7.80 6.59 -12.59
N LEU A 51 8.67 7.52 -12.95
CA LEU A 51 10.10 7.27 -13.15
C LEU A 51 10.89 8.30 -12.35
N LEU A 52 11.59 7.84 -11.33
CA LEU A 52 12.43 8.67 -10.47
C LEU A 52 13.85 8.78 -11.04
N SER A 53 14.31 10.01 -11.27
CA SER A 53 15.68 10.35 -11.65
C SER A 53 16.30 11.19 -10.54
N GLU A 54 16.83 10.52 -9.53
CA GLU A 54 17.38 11.17 -8.35
C GLU A 54 18.66 11.97 -8.68
N ASP A 55 19.42 11.59 -9.71
CA ASP A 55 20.62 12.27 -10.21
C ASP A 55 20.29 13.67 -10.76
N ARG A 56 19.11 13.81 -11.37
CA ARG A 56 18.60 15.09 -11.89
C ARG A 56 17.70 15.80 -10.90
N GLY A 57 17.32 15.15 -9.80
CA GLY A 57 16.34 15.68 -8.85
C GLY A 57 14.94 15.80 -9.46
N VAL A 58 14.55 14.85 -10.31
CA VAL A 58 13.33 14.90 -11.11
C VAL A 58 12.48 13.65 -10.91
N LEU A 59 11.17 13.82 -10.85
CA LEU A 59 10.17 12.76 -10.99
C LEU A 59 9.44 12.95 -12.32
N TYR A 60 9.56 11.97 -13.22
CA TYR A 60 8.77 11.95 -14.45
C TYR A 60 7.46 11.19 -14.21
N VAL A 61 6.36 11.72 -14.71
CA VAL A 61 5.02 11.17 -14.50
C VAL A 61 4.32 10.98 -15.84
N GLY A 62 4.07 9.74 -16.22
CA GLY A 62 3.21 9.38 -17.33
C GLY A 62 1.76 9.27 -16.87
N ALA A 63 0.88 10.05 -17.49
CA ALA A 63 -0.56 10.04 -17.24
C ALA A 63 -1.36 9.85 -18.53
N ARG A 64 -2.69 9.99 -18.49
CA ARG A 64 -3.53 9.94 -19.68
C ARG A 64 -3.29 11.17 -20.57
N GLU A 65 -2.75 10.92 -21.76
CA GLU A 65 -2.41 11.88 -22.83
C GLU A 65 -1.29 12.87 -22.52
N VAL A 66 -0.54 12.70 -21.44
CA VAL A 66 0.48 13.67 -21.03
C VAL A 66 1.61 13.02 -20.23
N ILE A 67 2.81 13.60 -20.37
CA ILE A 67 3.99 13.29 -19.56
C ILE A 67 4.41 14.57 -18.85
N TYR A 68 4.66 14.50 -17.54
CA TYR A 68 5.15 15.61 -16.72
C TYR A 68 6.59 15.39 -16.26
N GLN A 69 7.27 16.51 -16.04
CA GLN A 69 8.53 16.58 -15.32
C GLN A 69 8.30 17.39 -14.04
N LEU A 70 8.36 16.74 -12.89
CA LEU A 70 8.15 17.35 -11.58
C LEU A 70 9.46 17.47 -10.81
N ASN A 71 9.57 18.45 -9.94
CA ASN A 71 10.69 18.54 -9.00
C ASN A 71 10.56 17.41 -7.95
N MET A 72 11.61 16.61 -7.77
CA MET A 72 11.60 15.50 -6.82
C MET A 72 11.43 15.96 -5.36
N ASN A 73 12.01 17.10 -4.98
CA ASN A 73 11.91 17.60 -3.61
C ASN A 73 10.55 18.25 -3.30
N ASN A 74 9.82 18.69 -4.34
CA ASN A 74 8.48 19.24 -4.20
C ASN A 74 7.68 18.98 -5.49
N VAL A 75 6.86 17.91 -5.47
CA VAL A 75 6.09 17.46 -6.65
C VAL A 75 5.08 18.48 -7.15
N SER A 76 4.64 19.43 -6.32
CA SER A 76 3.73 20.51 -6.76
C SER A 76 4.39 21.44 -7.80
N ILE A 77 5.72 21.41 -7.92
CA ILE A 77 6.47 22.21 -8.88
C ILE A 77 6.63 21.45 -10.20
N LYS A 78 5.74 21.73 -11.14
CA LYS A 78 5.84 21.27 -12.54
C LYS A 78 6.92 22.04 -13.28
N SER A 79 7.97 21.35 -13.70
CA SER A 79 9.08 21.92 -14.48
C SER A 79 8.75 21.96 -15.97
N ASN A 80 8.27 20.85 -16.53
CA ASN A 80 7.88 20.73 -17.93
C ASN A 80 6.67 19.80 -18.11
N GLN A 81 6.02 19.88 -19.27
CA GLN A 81 4.95 18.98 -19.68
C GLN A 81 5.00 18.71 -21.19
N LEU A 82 4.55 17.52 -21.59
CA LEU A 82 4.44 17.09 -22.96
C LEU A 82 3.05 16.47 -23.17
N MET A 83 2.23 17.11 -24.00
CA MET A 83 0.95 16.53 -24.43
C MET A 83 1.19 15.51 -25.54
N TRP A 84 0.67 14.29 -25.36
CA TRP A 84 0.76 13.19 -26.31
C TRP A 84 -0.63 12.59 -26.57
N LYS A 85 -1.49 13.41 -27.16
CA LYS A 85 -2.90 13.08 -27.48
C LYS A 85 -3.01 12.18 -28.70
N VAL A 86 -4.11 11.42 -28.75
CA VAL A 86 -4.47 10.61 -29.92
C VAL A 86 -5.07 11.51 -31.01
N PRO A 87 -4.62 11.40 -32.27
CA PRO A 87 -5.28 12.07 -33.40
C PRO A 87 -6.74 11.65 -33.57
N GLU A 88 -7.60 12.56 -34.03
CA GLU A 88 -9.05 12.32 -34.22
C GLU A 88 -9.36 11.11 -35.12
N ASN A 89 -8.52 10.85 -36.14
CA ASN A 89 -8.70 9.71 -37.02
C ASN A 89 -8.48 8.38 -36.29
N ASP A 90 -7.43 8.27 -35.48
CA ASP A 90 -7.11 7.07 -34.71
C ASP A 90 -8.16 6.83 -33.62
N MET A 91 -8.60 7.90 -32.96
CA MET A 91 -9.70 7.86 -31.99
C MET A 91 -11.00 7.38 -32.65
N SER A 92 -11.33 7.89 -33.84
CA SER A 92 -12.51 7.44 -34.60
C SER A 92 -12.42 5.96 -34.98
N MET A 93 -11.26 5.49 -35.43
CA MET A 93 -11.03 4.07 -35.71
C MET A 93 -11.18 3.19 -34.46
N CYS A 94 -10.73 3.65 -33.30
CA CYS A 94 -10.92 2.95 -32.03
C CYS A 94 -12.39 2.85 -31.64
N ILE A 95 -13.16 3.93 -31.79
CA ILE A 95 -14.61 3.95 -31.52
C ILE A 95 -15.36 2.98 -32.45
N LEU A 96 -14.99 2.94 -33.74
CA LEU A 96 -15.57 1.99 -34.69
C LEU A 96 -15.32 0.51 -34.32
N LYS A 97 -14.30 0.24 -33.50
CA LYS A 97 -14.02 -1.09 -32.92
C LYS A 97 -14.82 -1.36 -31.64
N GLY A 98 -15.75 -0.47 -31.26
CA GLY A 98 -16.66 -0.65 -30.11
C GLY A 98 -16.07 -0.27 -28.76
N LYS A 99 -14.99 0.53 -28.73
CA LYS A 99 -14.35 1.02 -27.50
C LYS A 99 -14.87 2.41 -27.11
N SER A 100 -14.88 2.75 -25.82
CA SER A 100 -15.37 4.04 -25.33
C SER A 100 -14.48 5.21 -25.79
N LYS A 101 -15.10 6.29 -26.25
CA LYS A 101 -14.40 7.53 -26.60
C LYS A 101 -13.82 8.24 -25.37
N GLU A 102 -14.54 8.15 -24.26
CA GLU A 102 -14.28 8.89 -23.02
C GLU A 102 -13.15 8.24 -22.21
N THR A 103 -13.11 6.91 -22.16
CA THR A 103 -12.12 6.15 -21.38
C THR A 103 -11.08 5.47 -22.27
N ASP A 104 -11.52 4.62 -23.19
CA ASP A 104 -10.66 3.60 -23.81
C ASP A 104 -9.79 4.18 -24.94
N CYS A 105 -10.37 5.03 -25.79
CA CYS A 105 -9.75 5.56 -27.00
C CYS A 105 -8.85 6.78 -26.72
N ARG A 106 -8.07 6.71 -25.64
CA ARG A 106 -7.09 7.71 -25.22
C ARG A 106 -5.69 7.11 -25.23
N ASN A 107 -4.68 7.97 -25.13
CA ASN A 107 -3.31 7.52 -24.99
C ASN A 107 -2.94 7.44 -23.51
N TYR A 108 -2.84 6.24 -22.95
CA TYR A 108 -2.34 6.05 -21.60
C TYR A 108 -0.84 5.78 -21.69
N VAL A 109 -0.02 6.65 -21.11
CA VAL A 109 1.42 6.40 -21.02
C VAL A 109 1.64 5.21 -20.10
N ARG A 110 2.38 4.21 -20.57
CA ARG A 110 2.63 2.94 -19.87
C ARG A 110 4.11 2.71 -19.64
N VAL A 111 4.92 3.03 -20.65
CA VAL A 111 6.37 2.85 -20.59
C VAL A 111 7.02 4.21 -20.50
N LEU A 112 7.88 4.36 -19.50
CA LEU A 112 8.70 5.54 -19.26
C LEU A 112 10.02 5.03 -18.67
N GLN A 113 11.05 4.91 -19.52
CA GLN A 113 12.32 4.28 -19.15
C GLN A 113 13.48 5.18 -19.56
N VAL A 114 14.54 5.22 -18.75
CA VAL A 114 15.79 5.90 -19.13
C VAL A 114 16.45 5.12 -20.26
N LEU A 115 16.67 5.77 -21.40
CA LEU A 115 17.39 5.17 -22.52
C LEU A 115 18.88 5.50 -22.44
N ASP A 116 19.18 6.79 -22.29
CA ASP A 116 20.52 7.36 -22.20
C ASP A 116 20.48 8.66 -21.37
N GLU A 117 21.59 9.41 -21.35
CA GLU A 117 21.69 10.67 -20.58
C GLU A 117 20.80 11.80 -21.12
N ASP A 118 20.35 11.73 -22.38
CA ASP A 118 19.61 12.81 -23.03
C ASP A 118 18.16 12.43 -23.34
N ASN A 119 17.80 11.14 -23.30
CA ASN A 119 16.52 10.66 -23.81
C ASN A 119 15.85 9.62 -22.90
N LEU A 120 14.52 9.68 -22.86
CA LEU A 120 13.66 8.61 -22.33
C LEU A 120 13.03 7.84 -23.48
N TYR A 121 12.85 6.53 -23.28
CA TYR A 121 12.01 5.70 -24.13
C TYR A 121 10.59 5.68 -23.59
N VAL A 122 9.62 6.08 -24.43
CA VAL A 122 8.22 6.25 -24.01
C VAL A 122 7.28 5.45 -24.88
N CYS A 123 6.28 4.82 -24.27
CA CYS A 123 5.19 4.16 -25.01
C CYS A 123 3.84 4.41 -24.35
N GLY A 124 2.79 4.45 -25.16
CA GLY A 124 1.42 4.51 -24.67
C GLY A 124 0.45 3.67 -25.50
N THR A 125 -0.74 3.44 -24.94
CA THR A 125 -1.80 2.62 -25.55
C THR A 125 -2.34 3.19 -26.86
N HIS A 126 -2.23 4.52 -27.01
CA HIS A 126 -2.60 5.30 -28.20
C HIS A 126 -3.89 4.81 -28.89
N ALA A 127 -4.99 4.79 -28.12
CA ALA A 127 -6.30 4.30 -28.56
C ALA A 127 -6.28 2.88 -29.18
N PHE A 128 -5.74 1.91 -28.43
CA PHE A 128 -5.60 0.52 -28.87
C PHE A 128 -4.71 0.35 -30.11
N GLN A 129 -3.74 1.24 -30.28
CA GLN A 129 -2.67 1.14 -31.28
C GLN A 129 -1.34 1.48 -30.63
N PRO A 130 -0.78 0.59 -29.77
CA PRO A 130 0.39 0.88 -28.97
C PRO A 130 1.50 1.54 -29.78
N LEU A 131 1.97 2.68 -29.31
CA LEU A 131 2.93 3.52 -30.01
C LEU A 131 4.08 3.85 -29.05
N CYS A 132 5.31 3.71 -29.53
CA CYS A 132 6.50 4.13 -28.81
C CYS A 132 7.22 5.27 -29.55
N ASP A 133 7.93 6.10 -28.81
CA ASP A 133 8.79 7.17 -29.33
C ASP A 133 9.90 7.48 -28.31
N TYR A 134 10.72 8.48 -28.62
CA TYR A 134 11.82 8.94 -27.81
C TYR A 134 11.54 10.37 -27.33
N LEU A 135 11.63 10.59 -26.02
CA LEU A 135 11.44 11.90 -25.41
C LEU A 135 12.82 12.51 -25.10
N SER A 136 13.13 13.65 -25.70
CA SER A 136 14.37 14.38 -25.40
C SER A 136 14.23 15.17 -24.11
N LEU A 137 15.18 14.99 -23.19
CA LEU A 137 15.22 15.68 -21.90
C LEU A 137 15.69 17.15 -22.02
N GLN A 138 16.34 17.52 -23.13
CA GLN A 138 16.85 18.88 -23.33
C GLN A 138 15.73 19.89 -23.61
N ASN A 139 14.76 19.50 -24.44
CA ASN A 139 13.63 20.35 -24.84
C ASN A 139 12.27 19.81 -24.39
N PHE A 140 12.25 18.68 -23.68
CA PHE A 140 11.06 17.98 -23.21
C PHE A 140 10.01 17.73 -24.31
N SER A 141 10.47 17.26 -25.47
CA SER A 141 9.64 16.98 -26.64
C SER A 141 9.94 15.62 -27.28
N LEU A 142 8.97 15.08 -28.01
CA LEU A 142 9.16 13.86 -28.78
C LEU A 142 10.10 14.10 -29.96
N LEU A 143 10.98 13.14 -30.22
CA LEU A 143 11.86 13.13 -31.39
C LEU A 143 11.12 12.78 -32.69
N ASN A 144 9.83 12.42 -32.62
CA ASN A 144 8.98 12.03 -33.74
C ASN A 144 9.57 10.88 -34.55
N ARG A 145 10.06 9.85 -33.84
CA ARG A 145 10.57 8.60 -34.41
C ARG A 145 9.65 7.46 -33.97
N PRO A 146 8.40 7.43 -34.43
CA PRO A 146 7.42 6.48 -33.94
C PRO A 146 7.82 5.04 -34.27
N GLU A 147 7.74 4.18 -33.26
CA GLU A 147 7.89 2.74 -33.38
C GLU A 147 6.58 2.02 -33.06
N ASP A 148 6.33 0.89 -33.72
CA ASP A 148 5.26 -0.02 -33.32
C ASP A 148 5.50 -0.47 -31.88
N GLY A 149 4.52 -0.19 -31.01
CA GLY A 149 4.53 -0.53 -29.59
C GLY A 149 4.00 -1.93 -29.31
N ARG A 150 3.59 -2.70 -30.32
CA ARG A 150 3.06 -4.05 -30.14
C ARG A 150 4.05 -4.97 -29.42
N GLY A 151 3.61 -5.54 -28.30
CA GLY A 151 4.45 -6.37 -27.43
C GLY A 151 5.41 -5.58 -26.54
N LYS A 152 5.55 -4.26 -26.71
CA LYS A 152 6.30 -3.36 -25.83
C LYS A 152 5.38 -2.66 -24.81
N CYS A 153 4.15 -2.39 -25.22
CA CYS A 153 3.10 -1.71 -24.46
C CYS A 153 1.75 -2.42 -24.68
N SER A 154 0.85 -2.34 -23.69
CA SER A 154 -0.49 -2.90 -23.80
C SER A 154 -1.39 -2.11 -24.75
N PHE A 155 -2.38 -2.78 -25.33
CA PHE A 155 -3.42 -2.15 -26.15
C PHE A 155 -4.49 -1.51 -25.29
N ASP A 156 -4.97 -2.26 -24.30
CA ASP A 156 -6.01 -1.84 -23.38
C ASP A 156 -5.37 -1.20 -22.13
N PRO A 157 -5.87 -0.06 -21.63
CA PRO A 157 -5.39 0.52 -20.38
C PRO A 157 -5.68 -0.35 -19.13
N GLY A 158 -6.64 -1.26 -19.19
CA GLY A 158 -6.91 -2.22 -18.12
C GLY A 158 -6.02 -3.46 -18.14
N GLN A 159 -5.26 -3.69 -19.22
CA GLN A 159 -4.38 -4.86 -19.32
C GLN A 159 -3.13 -4.68 -18.46
N SER A 160 -2.73 -5.75 -17.80
CA SER A 160 -1.47 -5.81 -17.08
C SER A 160 -0.28 -5.77 -18.03
N PHE A 161 0.79 -5.14 -17.56
CA PHE A 161 2.02 -4.98 -18.33
C PHE A 161 3.19 -4.80 -17.36
N THR A 162 4.39 -5.09 -17.82
CA THR A 162 5.62 -4.76 -17.10
C THR A 162 6.76 -4.56 -18.09
N THR A 163 7.70 -3.67 -17.77
CA THR A 163 8.86 -3.41 -18.62
C THR A 163 10.09 -3.07 -17.79
N VAL A 164 11.27 -3.37 -18.34
CA VAL A 164 12.56 -2.89 -17.83
C VAL A 164 13.50 -2.60 -18.99
N MET A 165 14.20 -1.47 -18.94
CA MET A 165 15.27 -1.13 -19.88
C MET A 165 16.61 -1.63 -19.35
N VAL A 166 17.33 -2.40 -20.16
CA VAL A 166 18.64 -2.96 -19.78
C VAL A 166 19.60 -2.80 -20.95
N ASP A 167 20.65 -2.01 -20.73
CA ASP A 167 21.72 -1.76 -21.72
C ASP A 167 21.17 -1.27 -23.08
N GLY A 168 20.12 -0.45 -23.07
CA GLY A 168 19.46 0.10 -24.27
C GLY A 168 18.49 -0.86 -24.97
N GLU A 169 18.22 -2.04 -24.39
CA GLU A 169 17.24 -3.01 -24.88
C GLU A 169 16.03 -3.07 -23.94
N LEU A 170 14.82 -3.02 -24.52
CA LEU A 170 13.58 -3.07 -23.75
C LEU A 170 13.11 -4.51 -23.59
N TYR A 171 12.98 -4.93 -22.34
CA TYR A 171 12.36 -6.19 -21.94
C TYR A 171 10.93 -5.92 -21.49
N SER A 172 9.98 -6.70 -22.00
CA SER A 172 8.55 -6.45 -21.79
C SER A 172 7.78 -7.75 -21.51
N GLY A 173 6.77 -7.66 -20.64
CA GLY A 173 5.74 -8.67 -20.43
C GLY A 173 4.37 -8.01 -20.59
N THR A 174 3.60 -8.38 -21.62
CA THR A 174 2.28 -7.78 -21.89
C THR A 174 1.45 -8.67 -22.83
N ALA A 175 0.33 -8.15 -23.36
CA ALA A 175 -0.42 -8.76 -24.45
C ALA A 175 0.05 -8.25 -25.82
N TYR A 176 0.20 -9.17 -26.77
CA TYR A 176 0.65 -8.90 -28.13
C TYR A 176 -0.47 -8.45 -29.08
N ASN A 177 -1.74 -8.67 -28.71
CA ASN A 177 -2.88 -8.40 -29.58
C ASN A 177 -3.96 -7.53 -28.89
N PHE A 178 -4.87 -7.00 -29.71
CA PHE A 178 -5.96 -6.12 -29.28
C PHE A 178 -6.87 -6.74 -28.21
N LEU A 179 -7.11 -8.05 -28.27
CA LEU A 179 -8.02 -8.75 -27.36
C LEU A 179 -7.41 -9.11 -26.01
N GLY A 180 -6.08 -9.01 -25.86
CA GLY A 180 -5.40 -9.47 -24.64
C GLY A 180 -5.18 -10.99 -24.57
N SER A 181 -5.49 -11.73 -25.63
CA SER A 181 -5.47 -13.21 -25.61
C SER A 181 -4.09 -13.81 -25.90
N GLU A 182 -3.16 -13.02 -26.45
CA GLU A 182 -1.82 -13.46 -26.81
C GLU A 182 -0.77 -12.88 -25.84
N PRO A 183 -0.47 -13.55 -24.71
CA PRO A 183 0.57 -13.07 -23.81
C PRO A 183 1.96 -13.25 -24.41
N ILE A 184 2.85 -12.29 -24.14
CA ILE A 184 4.21 -12.29 -24.63
C ILE A 184 5.17 -11.78 -23.55
N ILE A 185 6.29 -12.49 -23.38
CA ILE A 185 7.51 -11.92 -22.80
C ILE A 185 8.52 -11.77 -23.93
N SER A 186 9.04 -10.56 -24.14
CA SER A 186 9.92 -10.28 -25.27
C SER A 186 11.03 -9.28 -24.97
N ARG A 187 12.05 -9.28 -25.84
CA ARG A 187 13.10 -8.26 -25.89
C ARG A 187 13.07 -7.56 -27.24
N SER A 188 12.88 -6.25 -27.19
CA SER A 188 13.05 -5.35 -28.33
C SER A 188 14.43 -4.71 -28.28
N SER A 189 15.19 -4.87 -29.36
CA SER A 189 16.53 -4.30 -29.51
C SER A 189 16.61 -3.55 -30.84
N PRO A 190 17.27 -2.39 -30.90
CA PRO A 190 17.55 -1.71 -32.16
C PRO A 190 18.47 -2.52 -33.09
N SER A 191 19.33 -3.37 -32.52
CA SER A 191 20.40 -4.07 -33.24
C SER A 191 20.12 -5.55 -33.49
N GLN A 192 19.15 -6.14 -32.79
CA GLN A 192 18.85 -7.56 -32.85
C GLN A 192 17.37 -7.81 -33.16
N SER A 193 17.07 -8.97 -33.75
CA SER A 193 15.69 -9.36 -33.98
C SER A 193 14.94 -9.59 -32.67
N LEU A 194 13.63 -9.28 -32.66
CA LEU A 194 12.72 -9.59 -31.57
C LEU A 194 12.91 -11.02 -31.07
N LEU A 195 13.22 -11.16 -29.78
CA LEU A 195 13.27 -12.44 -29.08
C LEU A 195 12.03 -12.54 -28.18
N ARG A 196 11.29 -13.64 -28.25
CA ARG A 196 9.99 -13.76 -27.57
C ARG A 196 9.68 -15.16 -27.04
N THR A 197 8.67 -15.27 -26.21
CA THR A 197 8.13 -16.55 -25.75
C THR A 197 7.42 -17.32 -26.86
N GLU A 198 7.32 -18.64 -26.71
CA GLU A 198 6.42 -19.46 -27.52
C GLU A 198 4.96 -19.14 -27.20
N TYR A 199 4.10 -19.15 -28.21
CA TYR A 199 2.66 -19.05 -28.02
C TYR A 199 2.10 -20.41 -27.64
N SER A 200 2.20 -20.74 -26.35
CA SER A 200 1.79 -22.01 -25.78
C SER A 200 1.42 -21.83 -24.30
N THR A 201 0.35 -22.50 -23.86
CA THR A 201 -0.09 -22.50 -22.45
C THR A 201 0.96 -23.08 -21.50
N SER A 202 1.90 -23.88 -22.00
CA SER A 202 3.07 -24.32 -21.21
C SER A 202 3.97 -23.17 -20.79
N TRP A 203 4.10 -22.16 -21.65
CA TRP A 203 4.98 -21.03 -21.42
C TRP A 203 4.27 -19.94 -20.62
N LEU A 204 3.10 -19.51 -21.09
CA LEU A 204 2.27 -18.49 -20.46
C LEU A 204 0.80 -18.86 -20.62
N ASN A 205 0.05 -18.91 -19.52
CA ASN A 205 -1.36 -19.30 -19.53
C ASN A 205 -2.24 -18.22 -18.90
N GLU A 206 -2.76 -17.30 -19.71
CA GLU A 206 -3.53 -16.12 -19.23
C GLU A 206 -2.80 -15.36 -18.09
N PRO A 207 -1.54 -14.94 -18.26
CA PRO A 207 -0.79 -14.25 -17.22
C PRO A 207 -1.30 -12.82 -16.99
N SER A 208 -1.24 -12.39 -15.74
CA SER A 208 -1.30 -10.99 -15.33
C SER A 208 0.09 -10.54 -14.87
N PHE A 209 0.75 -9.70 -15.66
CA PHE A 209 2.12 -9.23 -15.40
C PHE A 209 2.16 -8.19 -14.28
N VAL A 210 3.17 -8.29 -13.43
CA VAL A 210 3.31 -7.43 -12.24
C VAL A 210 4.61 -6.63 -12.31
N PHE A 211 5.75 -7.31 -12.36
CA PHE A 211 7.05 -6.66 -12.23
C PHE A 211 8.11 -7.36 -13.08
N ALA A 212 9.12 -6.60 -13.52
CA ALA A 212 10.31 -7.13 -14.15
C ALA A 212 11.52 -6.26 -13.83
N ASP A 213 12.66 -6.89 -13.59
CA ASP A 213 13.93 -6.19 -13.35
C ASP A 213 15.13 -7.10 -13.65
N VAL A 214 16.29 -6.48 -13.83
CA VAL A 214 17.59 -7.15 -14.04
C VAL A 214 18.28 -7.43 -12.71
N ILE A 215 18.76 -8.66 -12.56
CA ILE A 215 19.77 -9.02 -11.55
C ILE A 215 21.09 -9.22 -12.29
N ARG A 216 22.07 -8.38 -11.94
CA ARG A 216 23.41 -8.34 -12.56
C ARG A 216 24.31 -9.45 -12.01
N GLU A 217 23.89 -10.71 -12.18
CA GLU A 217 24.64 -11.89 -11.71
C GLU A 217 25.98 -12.07 -12.45
N GLY A 218 26.11 -11.54 -13.67
CA GLY A 218 27.30 -11.68 -14.50
C GLY A 218 28.46 -10.78 -14.09
N GLN A 219 28.18 -9.68 -13.38
CA GLN A 219 29.22 -8.76 -12.92
C GLN A 219 30.17 -9.49 -11.94
N ASN A 220 31.45 -9.59 -12.31
CA ASN A 220 32.47 -10.33 -11.58
C ASN A 220 32.17 -11.83 -11.39
N SER A 221 31.37 -12.44 -12.27
CA SER A 221 31.10 -13.87 -12.22
C SER A 221 32.37 -14.69 -12.57
N PRO A 222 32.90 -15.53 -11.66
CA PRO A 222 34.11 -16.33 -11.93
C PRO A 222 33.88 -17.36 -13.04
N ASP A 223 32.64 -17.84 -13.17
CA ASP A 223 32.25 -18.82 -14.17
C ASP A 223 31.81 -18.17 -15.50
N GLY A 224 31.90 -16.84 -15.60
CA GLY A 224 31.47 -16.10 -16.79
C GLY A 224 29.98 -16.27 -17.09
N ASP A 225 29.16 -16.41 -16.03
CA ASP A 225 27.70 -16.40 -16.09
C ASP A 225 27.19 -15.01 -16.51
N ASP A 226 25.93 -14.95 -16.91
CA ASP A 226 25.31 -13.77 -17.49
C ASP A 226 24.26 -13.15 -16.55
N ASP A 227 23.97 -11.88 -16.80
CA ASP A 227 22.87 -11.16 -16.18
C ASP A 227 21.54 -11.81 -16.55
N LYS A 228 20.56 -11.70 -15.66
CA LYS A 228 19.26 -12.35 -15.84
C LYS A 228 18.15 -11.34 -15.63
N ILE A 229 17.14 -11.41 -16.50
CA ILE A 229 15.93 -10.60 -16.40
C ILE A 229 14.87 -11.46 -15.76
N TYR A 230 14.38 -11.03 -14.59
CA TYR A 230 13.36 -11.71 -13.84
C TYR A 230 11.99 -11.08 -14.12
N TYR A 231 10.95 -11.91 -14.20
CA TYR A 231 9.57 -11.51 -14.41
C TYR A 231 8.68 -12.12 -13.34
N PHE A 232 7.73 -11.32 -12.87
CA PHE A 232 6.75 -11.70 -11.87
C PHE A 232 5.35 -11.51 -12.43
N PHE A 233 4.53 -12.54 -12.31
CA PHE A 233 3.16 -12.53 -12.84
C PHE A 233 2.30 -13.59 -12.14
N THR A 234 0.99 -13.40 -12.18
CA THR A 234 0.02 -14.42 -11.76
C THR A 234 -0.57 -15.07 -13.01
N GLU A 235 -0.60 -16.40 -13.14
CA GLU A 235 -1.21 -17.07 -14.30
C GLU A 235 -2.16 -18.19 -13.89
N VAL A 236 -2.94 -18.70 -14.84
CA VAL A 236 -3.76 -19.90 -14.61
C VAL A 236 -2.86 -21.13 -14.56
N SER A 237 -2.92 -21.83 -13.43
CA SER A 237 -2.24 -23.09 -13.16
C SER A 237 -2.49 -24.12 -14.26
N VAL A 238 -1.42 -24.78 -14.68
CA VAL A 238 -1.50 -25.95 -15.57
C VAL A 238 -1.27 -27.25 -14.80
N GLU A 239 -0.63 -27.18 -13.63
CA GLU A 239 -0.17 -28.32 -12.85
C GLU A 239 -1.13 -28.78 -11.74
N TYR A 240 -2.17 -27.99 -11.44
CA TYR A 240 -3.24 -28.35 -10.51
C TYR A 240 -4.59 -28.30 -11.19
N GLU A 241 -5.38 -29.34 -10.97
CA GLU A 241 -6.80 -29.39 -11.31
C GLU A 241 -7.62 -28.94 -10.08
N PHE A 242 -8.50 -27.97 -10.26
CA PHE A 242 -9.41 -27.49 -9.22
C PHE A 242 -10.82 -27.27 -9.81
N PHE A 243 -11.84 -27.06 -8.98
CA PHE A 243 -13.22 -26.85 -9.44
C PHE A 243 -13.40 -25.64 -10.38
N GLY A 244 -12.44 -24.72 -10.37
CA GLY A 244 -12.35 -23.58 -11.28
C GLY A 244 -10.90 -23.23 -11.59
N LYS A 245 -10.68 -22.12 -12.31
CA LYS A 245 -9.33 -21.62 -12.60
C LYS A 245 -8.58 -21.35 -11.30
N LEU A 246 -7.47 -22.05 -11.11
CA LEU A 246 -6.54 -21.80 -10.02
C LEU A 246 -5.46 -20.83 -10.51
N LEU A 247 -5.29 -19.70 -9.85
CA LEU A 247 -4.23 -18.75 -10.10
C LEU A 247 -2.99 -19.11 -9.30
N ILE A 248 -1.81 -18.92 -9.89
CA ILE A 248 -0.52 -19.19 -9.26
C ILE A 248 0.43 -18.03 -9.56
N PRO A 249 1.07 -17.44 -8.53
CA PRO A 249 2.16 -16.50 -8.72
C PRO A 249 3.40 -17.21 -9.27
N ARG A 250 4.04 -16.59 -10.25
CA ARG A 250 5.23 -17.09 -10.93
C ARG A 250 6.37 -16.11 -10.80
N ILE A 251 7.54 -16.68 -10.62
CA ILE A 251 8.81 -16.04 -10.95
C ILE A 251 9.35 -16.73 -12.19
N ALA A 252 9.70 -15.97 -13.21
CA ALA A 252 10.35 -16.46 -14.42
C ALA A 252 11.65 -15.71 -14.67
N ARG A 253 12.54 -16.28 -15.47
CA ARG A 253 13.77 -15.60 -15.88
C ARG A 253 14.19 -15.93 -17.30
N VAL A 254 14.97 -15.03 -17.89
CA VAL A 254 15.72 -15.21 -19.14
C VAL A 254 17.14 -14.66 -18.97
N CYS A 255 18.09 -15.17 -19.76
CA CYS A 255 19.46 -14.66 -19.81
C CYS A 255 19.54 -13.42 -20.71
N LYS A 256 20.28 -12.39 -20.29
CA LYS A 256 20.43 -11.15 -21.04
C LYS A 256 20.98 -11.38 -22.45
N GLY A 257 22.03 -12.19 -22.56
CA GLY A 257 22.76 -12.53 -23.79
C GLY A 257 22.15 -13.66 -24.62
N ASP A 258 20.90 -14.07 -24.36
CA ASP A 258 20.20 -15.03 -25.21
C ASP A 258 19.95 -14.43 -26.61
N LEU A 259 20.20 -15.22 -27.65
CA LEU A 259 20.04 -14.86 -29.06
C LEU A 259 18.98 -15.73 -29.77
N GLY A 260 18.34 -16.64 -29.03
CA GLY A 260 17.53 -17.70 -29.60
C GLY A 260 18.35 -18.88 -30.08
N GLY A 261 17.69 -19.87 -30.68
CA GLY A 261 18.33 -21.04 -31.25
C GLY A 261 18.47 -20.96 -32.77
N GLN A 262 19.43 -21.71 -33.33
CA GLN A 262 19.72 -21.67 -34.76
C GLN A 262 18.67 -22.41 -35.61
N ARG A 263 18.11 -23.52 -35.11
CA ARG A 263 17.10 -24.35 -35.81
C ARG A 263 15.83 -24.46 -34.97
N THR A 264 15.97 -25.00 -33.77
CA THR A 264 14.91 -25.02 -32.76
C THR A 264 14.88 -23.67 -32.05
N LEU A 265 13.70 -23.14 -31.67
CA LEU A 265 13.56 -21.84 -30.98
C LEU A 265 14.17 -20.64 -31.73
N GLN A 266 14.05 -20.61 -33.05
CA GLN A 266 14.44 -19.42 -33.85
C GLN A 266 13.65 -18.20 -33.41
N LYS A 267 14.36 -17.12 -33.04
CA LYS A 267 13.78 -15.88 -32.52
C LYS A 267 12.90 -16.11 -31.27
N LYS A 268 13.18 -17.16 -30.50
CA LYS A 268 12.50 -17.45 -29.24
C LYS A 268 13.49 -17.73 -28.13
N TRP A 269 13.12 -17.43 -26.88
CA TRP A 269 13.99 -17.64 -25.73
C TRP A 269 14.48 -19.09 -25.63
N THR A 270 15.76 -19.28 -25.41
CA THR A 270 16.38 -20.58 -25.06
C THR A 270 16.59 -20.72 -23.56
N SER A 271 16.49 -19.59 -22.85
CA SER A 271 16.73 -19.45 -21.41
C SER A 271 15.46 -19.27 -20.56
N PHE A 272 14.27 -19.24 -21.17
CA PHE A 272 13.02 -19.03 -20.43
C PHE A 272 12.70 -20.22 -19.54
N LEU A 273 12.65 -19.98 -18.23
CA LEU A 273 12.14 -20.90 -17.22
C LEU A 273 11.23 -20.14 -16.26
N LYS A 274 10.22 -20.82 -15.71
CA LYS A 274 9.37 -20.31 -14.64
C LYS A 274 9.22 -21.31 -13.50
N ALA A 275 9.03 -20.80 -12.29
CA ALA A 275 8.76 -21.56 -11.08
C ALA A 275 7.56 -20.96 -10.33
N LYS A 276 6.91 -21.77 -9.49
CA LYS A 276 5.90 -21.28 -8.55
C LYS A 276 6.58 -20.39 -7.51
N LEU A 277 5.99 -19.22 -7.24
CA LEU A 277 6.36 -18.34 -6.13
C LEU A 277 5.32 -18.51 -5.02
N VAL A 278 5.71 -19.11 -3.90
CA VAL A 278 4.77 -19.51 -2.84
C VAL A 278 4.65 -18.42 -1.79
N CYS A 279 3.42 -18.02 -1.45
CA CYS A 279 3.11 -17.27 -0.24
C CYS A 279 1.90 -17.93 0.44
N SER A 280 2.10 -18.52 1.62
CA SER A 280 1.09 -19.35 2.29
C SER A 280 1.33 -19.40 3.79
N MET A 281 0.29 -19.71 4.56
CA MET A 281 0.37 -20.10 5.97
C MET A 281 0.20 -21.63 6.05
N PRO A 282 1.29 -22.41 6.16
CA PRO A 282 1.19 -23.87 6.16
C PRO A 282 0.36 -24.40 7.33
N GLU A 283 0.48 -23.77 8.50
CA GLU A 283 -0.22 -24.16 9.73
C GLU A 283 -1.74 -24.06 9.60
N LEU A 284 -2.23 -23.09 8.82
CA LEU A 284 -3.65 -22.85 8.56
C LEU A 284 -4.09 -23.36 7.19
N ASN A 285 -3.24 -24.09 6.45
CA ASN A 285 -3.49 -24.51 5.07
C ASN A 285 -4.03 -23.38 4.14
N PHE A 286 -3.60 -22.14 4.39
CA PHE A 286 -4.11 -20.96 3.69
C PHE A 286 -3.09 -20.44 2.67
N VAL A 287 -3.55 -20.03 1.49
CA VAL A 287 -2.68 -19.60 0.38
C VAL A 287 -3.02 -18.20 -0.12
N PHE A 288 -1.99 -17.40 -0.36
CA PHE A 288 -2.05 -16.12 -1.03
C PHE A 288 -1.50 -16.31 -2.45
N ASN A 289 -2.40 -16.55 -3.38
CA ASN A 289 -2.08 -17.06 -4.72
C ASN A 289 -2.28 -16.05 -5.85
N VAL A 290 -2.41 -14.77 -5.51
CA VAL A 290 -2.40 -13.65 -6.46
C VAL A 290 -1.35 -12.66 -6.00
N VAL A 291 -0.32 -12.41 -6.82
CA VAL A 291 0.67 -11.34 -6.57
C VAL A 291 0.19 -10.03 -7.21
N HIS A 292 0.30 -8.92 -6.48
CA HIS A 292 -0.08 -7.58 -6.94
C HIS A 292 1.10 -6.68 -7.25
N ASP A 293 2.16 -6.77 -6.45
CA ASP A 293 3.38 -5.99 -6.65
C ASP A 293 4.61 -6.70 -6.09
N VAL A 294 5.79 -6.34 -6.61
CA VAL A 294 7.08 -6.90 -6.23
C VAL A 294 8.13 -5.80 -6.15
N PHE A 295 8.89 -5.78 -5.07
CA PHE A 295 10.02 -4.90 -4.87
C PHE A 295 11.32 -5.70 -4.68
N ILE A 296 12.37 -5.35 -5.41
CA ILE A 296 13.68 -6.00 -5.29
C ILE A 296 14.63 -5.11 -4.48
N LEU A 297 14.87 -5.50 -3.23
CA LEU A 297 15.85 -4.85 -2.37
C LEU A 297 17.26 -5.32 -2.75
N LYS A 298 17.88 -4.60 -3.70
CA LYS A 298 19.22 -4.92 -4.22
C LYS A 298 20.29 -4.71 -3.13
N ALA A 299 21.14 -5.71 -2.98
CA ALA A 299 22.32 -5.66 -2.13
C ALA A 299 23.60 -5.50 -2.98
N PRO A 300 24.74 -5.06 -2.40
CA PRO A 300 26.00 -4.95 -3.12
C PRO A 300 26.42 -6.26 -3.80
N HIS A 301 26.16 -7.38 -3.13
CA HIS A 301 26.31 -8.71 -3.70
C HIS A 301 24.94 -9.28 -4.06
N TRP A 302 24.76 -9.73 -5.30
CA TRP A 302 23.44 -10.15 -5.82
C TRP A 302 22.81 -11.29 -4.99
N ARG A 303 23.63 -12.18 -4.40
CA ARG A 303 23.15 -13.29 -3.55
C ARG A 303 22.43 -12.83 -2.29
N ASP A 304 22.74 -11.63 -1.81
CA ASP A 304 22.15 -11.06 -0.60
C ASP A 304 20.91 -10.20 -0.93
N THR A 305 20.54 -10.12 -2.22
CA THR A 305 19.33 -9.44 -2.66
C THR A 305 18.10 -10.17 -2.14
N VAL A 306 17.10 -9.40 -1.71
CA VAL A 306 15.83 -9.92 -1.21
C VAL A 306 14.70 -9.40 -2.08
N ILE A 307 13.81 -10.30 -2.49
CA ILE A 307 12.62 -9.99 -3.27
C ILE A 307 11.44 -9.96 -2.31
N TYR A 308 10.72 -8.84 -2.24
CA TYR A 308 9.48 -8.71 -1.49
C TYR A 308 8.30 -8.73 -2.45
N GLY A 309 7.23 -9.44 -2.11
CA GLY A 309 5.99 -9.44 -2.89
C GLY A 309 4.77 -9.26 -2.01
N VAL A 310 3.77 -8.54 -2.54
CA VAL A 310 2.44 -8.39 -1.94
C VAL A 310 1.49 -9.38 -2.60
N PHE A 311 0.78 -10.13 -1.78
CA PHE A 311 -0.11 -11.19 -2.22
C PHE A 311 -1.49 -11.09 -1.57
N THR A 312 -2.53 -11.45 -2.32
CA THR A 312 -3.88 -11.73 -1.79
C THR A 312 -4.31 -13.14 -2.15
N SER A 313 -5.43 -13.58 -1.57
CA SER A 313 -6.08 -14.84 -1.94
C SER A 313 -7.13 -14.63 -3.01
N GLN A 314 -7.20 -15.51 -4.02
CA GLN A 314 -8.23 -15.43 -5.05
C GLN A 314 -9.65 -15.74 -4.53
N TRP A 315 -9.78 -16.39 -3.37
CA TRP A 315 -11.04 -16.93 -2.86
C TRP A 315 -11.61 -16.21 -1.64
N GLY A 316 -11.12 -15.03 -1.31
CA GLY A 316 -11.60 -14.27 -0.16
C GLY A 316 -11.96 -12.84 -0.52
N ASN A 317 -13.24 -12.49 -0.43
CA ASN A 317 -13.69 -11.10 -0.21
C ASN A 317 -13.42 -10.63 1.23
N VAL A 318 -12.52 -11.31 1.94
CA VAL A 318 -12.24 -11.13 3.38
C VAL A 318 -11.13 -10.10 3.62
N GLY A 319 -10.64 -9.44 2.55
CA GLY A 319 -9.65 -8.35 2.67
C GLY A 319 -8.31 -8.77 3.26
N LEU A 320 -7.83 -10.00 2.97
CA LEU A 320 -6.57 -10.50 3.50
C LEU A 320 -5.41 -10.23 2.52
N SER A 321 -4.38 -9.53 3.00
CA SER A 321 -3.13 -9.33 2.28
C SER A 321 -1.95 -9.88 3.07
N ALA A 322 -0.93 -10.35 2.35
CA ALA A 322 0.31 -10.84 2.91
C ALA A 322 1.52 -10.27 2.16
N VAL A 323 2.61 -10.04 2.90
CA VAL A 323 3.92 -9.73 2.33
C VAL A 323 4.84 -10.91 2.54
N CYS A 324 5.36 -11.49 1.47
CA CYS A 324 6.38 -12.55 1.53
C CYS A 324 7.72 -12.01 1.03
N ALA A 325 8.81 -12.48 1.63
CA ALA A 325 10.18 -12.13 1.23
C ALA A 325 10.94 -13.39 0.79
N TYR A 326 11.75 -13.28 -0.26
CA TYR A 326 12.46 -14.40 -0.89
C TYR A 326 13.93 -14.06 -1.04
N ASN A 327 14.81 -15.00 -0.67
CA ASN A 327 16.24 -14.82 -0.85
C ASN A 327 16.64 -15.16 -2.29
N MET A 328 17.41 -14.28 -2.93
CA MET A 328 17.90 -14.48 -4.30
C MET A 328 18.73 -15.75 -4.46
N SER A 329 19.43 -16.18 -3.40
CA SER A 329 20.16 -17.46 -3.39
C SER A 329 19.23 -18.68 -3.54
N SER A 330 18.07 -18.69 -2.87
CA SER A 330 17.06 -19.74 -2.98
C SER A 330 16.41 -19.76 -4.36
N VAL A 331 16.12 -18.57 -4.91
CA VAL A 331 15.66 -18.42 -6.30
C VAL A 331 16.68 -19.03 -7.27
N HIS A 332 17.94 -18.65 -7.15
CA HIS A 332 19.01 -19.15 -8.00
C HIS A 332 19.16 -20.69 -7.89
N GLU A 333 19.03 -21.26 -6.70
CA GLU A 333 19.07 -22.71 -6.49
C GLU A 333 17.96 -23.46 -7.24
N VAL A 334 16.72 -22.97 -7.16
CA VAL A 334 15.57 -23.56 -7.87
C VAL A 334 15.84 -23.57 -9.38
N PHE A 335 16.27 -22.46 -9.96
CA PHE A 335 16.50 -22.41 -11.40
C PHE A 335 17.75 -23.19 -11.87
N SER A 336 18.80 -23.25 -11.05
CA SER A 336 20.06 -23.92 -11.39
C SER A 336 20.04 -25.44 -11.16
N LYS A 337 19.30 -25.92 -10.16
CA LYS A 337 19.30 -27.34 -9.76
C LYS A 337 17.93 -28.00 -9.80
N GLY A 338 16.85 -27.23 -9.76
CA GLY A 338 15.49 -27.74 -9.68
C GLY A 338 15.12 -28.68 -10.83
N LYS A 339 14.17 -29.56 -10.56
CA LYS A 339 13.60 -30.49 -11.54
C LYS A 339 12.55 -29.80 -12.40
N TYR A 340 12.37 -30.33 -13.60
CA TYR A 340 11.39 -29.84 -14.55
C TYR A 340 10.07 -30.58 -14.37
N MET A 341 8.96 -29.95 -14.78
CA MET A 341 7.71 -30.65 -15.01
C MET A 341 7.57 -31.07 -16.48
N GLN A 342 6.89 -32.18 -16.72
CA GLN A 342 6.59 -32.76 -18.03
C GLN A 342 5.09 -33.04 -18.14
N LYS A 343 4.55 -32.85 -19.34
CA LYS A 343 3.21 -33.30 -19.72
C LYS A 343 3.18 -34.83 -19.84
N ALA A 344 2.36 -35.50 -19.05
CA ALA A 344 2.04 -36.91 -19.19
C ALA A 344 0.61 -37.06 -19.70
N THR A 345 0.43 -37.83 -20.77
CA THR A 345 -0.89 -38.26 -21.25
C THR A 345 -1.38 -39.40 -20.36
N VAL A 346 -2.46 -39.17 -19.63
CA VAL A 346 -3.16 -40.23 -18.90
C VAL A 346 -4.17 -40.86 -19.85
N GLU A 347 -4.27 -42.20 -19.84
CA GLU A 347 -5.16 -42.93 -20.75
C GLU A 347 -6.59 -42.35 -20.68
N GLN A 348 -7.08 -41.85 -21.83
CA GLN A 348 -8.41 -41.25 -22.05
C GLN A 348 -8.63 -39.76 -21.66
N SER A 349 -7.72 -38.86 -22.08
CA SER A 349 -8.00 -37.48 -22.58
C SER A 349 -7.54 -36.25 -21.76
N HIS A 350 -6.95 -36.40 -20.57
CA HIS A 350 -6.38 -35.25 -19.85
C HIS A 350 -4.85 -35.30 -19.79
N THR A 351 -4.23 -34.18 -20.19
CA THR A 351 -2.80 -33.95 -20.01
C THR A 351 -2.56 -33.54 -18.57
N LYS A 352 -1.78 -34.32 -17.82
CA LYS A 352 -1.35 -33.96 -16.46
C LYS A 352 0.10 -33.50 -16.47
N TRP A 353 0.44 -32.61 -15.55
CA TRP A 353 1.83 -32.22 -15.34
C TRP A 353 2.41 -32.99 -14.17
N VAL A 354 3.55 -33.62 -14.41
CA VAL A 354 4.24 -34.46 -13.43
C VAL A 354 5.72 -34.13 -13.40
N ARG A 355 6.40 -34.47 -12.31
CA ARG A 355 7.84 -34.31 -12.17
C ARG A 355 8.58 -35.13 -13.24
N PHE A 356 9.50 -34.49 -13.95
CA PHE A 356 10.38 -35.16 -14.89
C PHE A 356 11.55 -35.82 -14.13
N ASN A 357 11.57 -37.15 -14.15
CA ASN A 357 12.61 -37.97 -13.51
C ASN A 357 13.64 -38.56 -14.49
N GLY A 358 13.54 -38.21 -15.79
CA GLY A 358 14.49 -38.67 -16.80
C GLY A 358 15.84 -37.94 -16.75
N ILE A 359 16.72 -38.28 -17.69
CA ILE A 359 18.04 -37.65 -17.81
C ILE A 359 17.89 -36.27 -18.48
N THR A 360 18.25 -35.22 -17.76
CA THR A 360 18.29 -33.85 -18.29
C THR A 360 19.43 -33.71 -19.30
N PRO A 361 19.21 -33.09 -20.48
CA PRO A 361 20.28 -32.79 -21.44
C PRO A 361 21.41 -31.94 -20.86
N SER A 362 22.58 -32.00 -21.49
CA SER A 362 23.73 -31.13 -21.22
C SER A 362 24.12 -30.37 -22.49
N PRO A 363 24.34 -29.04 -22.44
CA PRO A 363 24.22 -28.15 -21.27
C PRO A 363 22.80 -28.10 -20.68
N ARG A 364 22.68 -27.69 -19.41
CA ARG A 364 21.40 -27.62 -18.70
C ARG A 364 20.41 -26.74 -19.49
N PRO A 365 19.23 -27.24 -19.87
CA PRO A 365 18.20 -26.46 -20.56
C PRO A 365 17.82 -25.20 -19.75
N GLY A 366 17.68 -24.05 -20.40
CA GLY A 366 17.33 -22.81 -19.72
C GLY A 366 18.47 -22.10 -18.97
N ALA A 367 19.68 -22.66 -18.94
CA ALA A 367 20.85 -22.01 -18.33
C ALA A 367 21.52 -21.01 -19.28
N CYS A 368 22.19 -20.00 -18.71
CA CYS A 368 23.00 -19.06 -19.49
C CYS A 368 24.31 -19.70 -19.96
N ILE A 369 24.95 -19.09 -20.96
CA ILE A 369 26.21 -19.58 -21.51
C ILE A 369 27.38 -19.18 -20.57
N THR A 370 28.00 -20.17 -19.95
CA THR A 370 29.13 -20.02 -19.01
C THR A 370 30.48 -20.31 -19.67
N ASN A 371 31.58 -20.09 -18.94
CA ASN A 371 32.94 -20.44 -19.35
C ASN A 371 33.08 -21.94 -19.68
N LEU A 372 32.38 -22.82 -18.96
CA LEU A 372 32.35 -24.27 -19.25
C LEU A 372 31.77 -24.54 -20.64
N ASN A 373 30.72 -23.81 -21.03
CA ASN A 373 30.12 -23.94 -22.35
C ASN A 373 31.06 -23.42 -23.45
N ARG A 374 31.74 -22.30 -23.21
CA ARG A 374 32.72 -21.72 -24.14
C ARG A 374 33.89 -22.68 -24.41
N MET A 375 34.37 -23.39 -23.38
CA MET A 375 35.38 -24.45 -23.55
C MET A 375 34.89 -25.63 -24.43
N GLN A 376 33.58 -25.83 -24.52
CA GLN A 376 32.94 -26.83 -25.39
C GLN A 376 32.52 -26.25 -26.75
N SER A 377 33.07 -25.11 -27.16
CA SER A 377 32.74 -24.40 -28.42
C SER A 377 31.29 -23.92 -28.51
N ILE A 378 30.61 -23.73 -27.38
CA ILE A 378 29.28 -23.11 -27.29
C ILE A 378 29.47 -21.69 -26.76
N ASN A 379 29.64 -20.74 -27.67
CA ASN A 379 29.89 -19.33 -27.36
C ASN A 379 28.59 -18.51 -27.23
N SER A 380 27.48 -19.00 -27.77
CA SER A 380 26.16 -18.37 -27.69
C SER A 380 25.03 -19.40 -27.73
N SER A 381 23.81 -18.96 -27.43
CA SER A 381 22.61 -19.81 -27.48
C SER A 381 22.35 -20.43 -28.86
N LEU A 382 22.81 -19.79 -29.94
CA LEU A 382 22.68 -20.27 -31.31
C LEU A 382 23.40 -21.61 -31.52
N GLN A 383 24.44 -21.89 -30.73
CA GLN A 383 25.27 -23.10 -30.81
C GLN A 383 24.82 -24.19 -29.83
N LEU A 384 23.72 -23.98 -29.09
CA LEU A 384 23.19 -25.00 -28.19
C LEU A 384 22.70 -26.23 -28.97
N PRO A 385 22.91 -27.45 -28.46
CA PRO A 385 22.39 -28.66 -29.09
C PRO A 385 20.87 -28.64 -29.20
N ASP A 386 20.33 -29.09 -30.33
CA ASP A 386 18.88 -29.16 -30.55
C ASP A 386 18.15 -29.99 -29.47
N LYS A 387 18.81 -31.02 -28.89
CA LYS A 387 18.26 -31.78 -27.76
C LYS A 387 18.01 -30.91 -26.53
N THR A 388 18.91 -29.96 -26.22
CA THR A 388 18.77 -29.02 -25.10
C THR A 388 17.67 -28.00 -25.41
N LEU A 389 17.62 -27.47 -26.63
CA LEU A 389 16.62 -26.50 -27.08
C LEU A 389 15.21 -27.09 -27.13
N GLN A 390 15.07 -28.30 -27.65
CA GLN A 390 13.81 -29.02 -27.68
C GLN A 390 13.30 -29.31 -26.27
N PHE A 391 14.21 -29.66 -25.35
CA PHE A 391 13.84 -29.92 -23.96
C PHE A 391 13.28 -28.66 -23.27
N VAL A 392 13.99 -27.52 -23.31
CA VAL A 392 13.51 -26.29 -22.66
C VAL A 392 12.19 -25.79 -23.28
N ARG A 393 12.00 -25.99 -24.60
CA ARG A 393 10.74 -25.65 -25.28
C ARG A 393 9.55 -26.38 -24.67
N ASP A 394 9.72 -27.66 -24.37
CA ASP A 394 8.64 -28.51 -23.88
C ASP A 394 8.52 -28.51 -22.34
N HIS A 395 9.58 -28.08 -21.64
CA HIS A 395 9.70 -28.07 -20.18
C HIS A 395 10.06 -26.69 -19.59
N PRO A 396 9.28 -25.62 -19.86
CA PRO A 396 9.57 -24.30 -19.32
C PRO A 396 9.25 -24.17 -17.81
N LEU A 397 8.45 -25.08 -17.24
CA LEU A 397 7.99 -25.05 -15.85
C LEU A 397 8.87 -25.95 -14.97
N LEU A 398 9.37 -25.39 -13.87
CA LEU A 398 10.05 -26.12 -12.81
C LEU A 398 9.04 -26.68 -11.81
N GLU A 399 9.36 -27.85 -11.26
CA GLU A 399 8.57 -28.50 -10.22
C GLU A 399 8.83 -27.86 -8.85
N ASP A 400 10.11 -27.62 -8.52
CA ASP A 400 10.49 -27.13 -7.20
C ASP A 400 10.02 -25.66 -7.05
N PRO A 401 9.27 -25.31 -6.00
CA PRO A 401 8.79 -23.95 -5.78
C PRO A 401 9.87 -23.06 -5.14
N VAL A 402 9.75 -21.75 -5.33
CA VAL A 402 10.46 -20.76 -4.54
C VAL A 402 9.66 -20.49 -3.26
N LEU A 403 10.24 -20.83 -2.12
CA LEU A 403 9.65 -20.66 -0.79
C LEU A 403 10.12 -19.35 -0.13
N PRO A 404 9.27 -18.69 0.68
CA PRO A 404 9.63 -17.46 1.37
C PRO A 404 10.59 -17.73 2.52
N ILE A 405 11.36 -16.70 2.91
CA ILE A 405 12.26 -16.75 4.05
C ILE A 405 11.44 -17.04 5.32
N GLY A 406 11.79 -18.11 6.04
CA GLY A 406 11.05 -18.56 7.22
C GLY A 406 9.82 -19.42 6.92
N ASN A 407 9.60 -19.84 5.66
CA ASN A 407 8.48 -20.68 5.23
C ASN A 407 7.08 -20.09 5.49
N GLY A 408 6.97 -18.77 5.64
CA GLY A 408 5.70 -18.07 5.79
C GLY A 408 5.80 -16.59 5.41
N PRO A 409 4.69 -15.84 5.48
CA PRO A 409 4.69 -14.40 5.25
C PRO A 409 5.46 -13.65 6.32
N ARG A 410 6.07 -12.52 5.92
CA ARG A 410 6.67 -11.55 6.84
C ARG A 410 5.63 -10.68 7.51
N LEU A 411 4.55 -10.38 6.80
CA LEU A 411 3.45 -9.56 7.29
C LEU A 411 2.13 -10.14 6.77
N ILE A 412 1.11 -10.11 7.62
CA ILE A 412 -0.27 -10.43 7.27
C ILE A 412 -1.16 -9.34 7.85
N THR A 413 -2.10 -8.86 7.05
CA THR A 413 -3.11 -7.90 7.48
C THR A 413 -4.50 -8.38 7.12
N LYS A 414 -5.48 -7.96 7.92
CA LYS A 414 -6.90 -8.20 7.72
C LYS A 414 -7.60 -6.94 7.26
N ASP A 415 -8.70 -7.11 6.55
CA ASP A 415 -9.58 -6.04 6.06
C ASP A 415 -8.90 -4.94 5.20
N VAL A 416 -7.73 -5.25 4.64
CA VAL A 416 -6.88 -4.34 3.87
C VAL A 416 -6.35 -5.08 2.63
N ASN A 417 -6.62 -4.52 1.45
CA ASN A 417 -6.05 -4.99 0.20
C ASN A 417 -4.84 -4.13 -0.16
N TYR A 418 -3.63 -4.71 -0.05
CA TYR A 418 -2.43 -4.03 -0.50
C TYR A 418 -2.28 -4.12 -2.02
N THR A 419 -1.89 -3.01 -2.63
CA THR A 419 -1.75 -2.86 -4.09
C THR A 419 -0.31 -2.68 -4.53
N GLN A 420 0.53 -2.02 -3.71
CA GLN A 420 1.92 -1.67 -4.05
C GLN A 420 2.84 -1.82 -2.83
N ILE A 421 4.14 -2.01 -3.07
CA ILE A 421 5.15 -2.16 -2.02
C ILE A 421 6.46 -1.44 -2.37
N ALA A 422 7.05 -0.79 -1.38
CA ALA A 422 8.43 -0.31 -1.40
C ALA A 422 9.13 -0.70 -0.11
N VAL A 423 10.42 -1.04 -0.18
CA VAL A 423 11.19 -1.46 1.00
C VAL A 423 12.51 -0.69 1.06
N GLU A 424 12.82 -0.15 2.23
CA GLU A 424 14.09 0.51 2.51
C GLU A 424 14.86 -0.23 3.60
N ARG A 425 16.16 -0.44 3.40
CA ARG A 425 17.04 -0.92 4.47
C ARG A 425 17.64 0.27 5.21
N VAL A 426 17.25 0.43 6.47
CA VAL A 426 17.59 1.58 7.30
C VAL A 426 18.52 1.16 8.43
N GLN A 427 19.61 1.90 8.62
CA GLN A 427 20.46 1.74 9.80
C GLN A 427 19.94 2.62 10.93
N ALA A 428 19.58 2.00 12.06
CA ALA A 428 19.12 2.69 13.25
C ALA A 428 20.30 3.15 14.13
N LEU A 429 20.03 3.87 15.23
CA LEU A 429 21.07 4.38 16.14
C LEU A 429 21.85 3.29 16.89
N ASP A 430 21.28 2.08 17.00
CA ASP A 430 21.97 0.92 17.57
C ASP A 430 22.98 0.28 16.60
N GLY A 431 23.08 0.80 15.38
CA GLY A 431 23.95 0.31 14.32
C GLY A 431 23.39 -0.88 13.53
N ASN A 432 22.24 -1.44 13.94
CA ASN A 432 21.60 -2.55 13.26
C ASN A 432 20.81 -2.09 12.02
N LEU A 433 20.62 -3.00 11.08
CA LEU A 433 19.89 -2.77 9.84
C LEU A 433 18.48 -3.35 9.92
N TYR A 434 17.49 -2.55 9.54
CA TYR A 434 16.07 -2.89 9.55
C TYR A 434 15.47 -2.69 8.17
N ASP A 435 14.72 -3.67 7.71
CA ASP A 435 13.95 -3.55 6.47
C ASP A 435 12.58 -2.93 6.81
N VAL A 436 12.40 -1.66 6.44
CA VAL A 436 11.14 -0.93 6.60
C VAL A 436 10.29 -1.16 5.36
N ILE A 437 9.09 -1.69 5.58
CA ILE A 437 8.16 -2.09 4.53
C ILE A 437 7.05 -1.04 4.43
N PHE A 438 6.95 -0.40 3.28
CA PHE A 438 5.87 0.51 2.94
C PHE A 438 4.89 -0.21 2.00
N THR A 439 3.63 -0.31 2.39
CA THR A 439 2.58 -0.96 1.58
C THR A 439 1.43 0.00 1.34
N ALA A 440 1.07 0.22 0.08
CA ALA A 440 -0.07 1.05 -0.29
C ALA A 440 -1.35 0.21 -0.46
N THR A 441 -2.52 0.83 -0.29
CA THR A 441 -3.81 0.14 -0.30
C THR A 441 -4.71 0.53 -1.48
N ASP A 442 -5.76 -0.28 -1.69
CA ASP A 442 -6.84 0.00 -2.64
C ASP A 442 -7.78 1.15 -2.23
N LYS A 443 -7.57 1.72 -1.03
CA LYS A 443 -8.35 2.83 -0.46
C LYS A 443 -7.55 4.12 -0.29
N GLY A 444 -6.31 4.18 -0.78
CA GLY A 444 -5.51 5.40 -0.76
C GLY A 444 -4.74 5.62 0.54
N PHE A 445 -4.44 4.54 1.26
CA PHE A 445 -3.61 4.58 2.47
C PHE A 445 -2.22 4.01 2.21
N LEU A 446 -1.26 4.41 3.04
CA LEU A 446 0.08 3.87 3.12
C LEU A 446 0.33 3.35 4.54
N HIS A 447 0.71 2.09 4.66
CA HIS A 447 1.16 1.51 5.93
C HIS A 447 2.68 1.43 5.95
N LYS A 448 3.26 1.77 7.10
CA LYS A 448 4.69 1.61 7.39
C LYS A 448 4.86 0.55 8.47
N SER A 449 5.56 -0.53 8.14
CA SER A 449 5.72 -1.67 9.02
C SER A 449 7.16 -2.14 9.13
N LEU A 450 7.50 -2.71 10.28
CA LEU A 450 8.76 -3.37 10.57
C LEU A 450 8.52 -4.79 11.05
N VAL A 451 9.49 -5.67 10.80
CA VAL A 451 9.54 -7.00 11.42
C VAL A 451 10.61 -6.97 12.50
N LEU A 452 10.18 -6.99 13.77
CA LEU A 452 11.02 -6.91 14.95
C LEU A 452 10.94 -8.24 15.73
N GLU A 453 12.06 -8.94 15.88
CA GLU A 453 12.14 -10.22 16.62
C GLU A 453 11.11 -11.30 16.18
N GLY A 454 10.65 -11.23 14.92
CA GLY A 454 9.64 -12.15 14.37
C GLY A 454 8.19 -11.64 14.47
N GLU A 455 7.96 -10.52 15.15
CA GLU A 455 6.66 -9.85 15.23
C GLU A 455 6.58 -8.67 14.26
N VAL A 456 5.38 -8.42 13.76
CA VAL A 456 5.11 -7.26 12.89
C VAL A 456 4.69 -6.09 13.76
N HIS A 457 5.42 -4.98 13.62
CA HIS A 457 5.05 -3.69 14.21
C HIS A 457 4.68 -2.73 13.08
N THR A 458 3.41 -2.36 12.98
CA THR A 458 2.97 -1.32 12.05
C THR A 458 3.01 0.02 12.75
N VAL A 459 4.01 0.82 12.39
CA VAL A 459 4.33 2.12 13.00
C VAL A 459 3.20 3.09 12.77
N GLU A 460 2.75 3.21 11.52
CA GLU A 460 1.76 4.20 11.14
C GLU A 460 1.00 3.83 9.87
N GLU A 461 -0.23 4.35 9.79
CA GLU A 461 -1.09 4.39 8.61
C GLU A 461 -1.27 5.85 8.21
N ILE A 462 -1.06 6.17 6.94
CA ILE A 462 -1.13 7.53 6.41
C ILE A 462 -2.18 7.55 5.30
N GLN A 463 -3.20 8.38 5.44
CA GLN A 463 -4.14 8.66 4.37
C GLN A 463 -3.45 9.54 3.32
N LEU A 464 -3.05 8.94 2.19
CA LEU A 464 -2.43 9.68 1.08
C LEU A 464 -3.46 10.43 0.25
N LEU A 465 -4.68 9.89 0.14
CA LEU A 465 -5.72 10.41 -0.74
C LEU A 465 -7.02 10.70 0.02
N LYS A 466 -7.62 11.87 -0.25
CA LYS A 466 -8.87 12.31 0.39
C LYS A 466 -10.02 11.39 0.04
N ASN A 467 -10.09 11.01 -1.23
CA ASN A 467 -11.10 10.11 -1.76
C ASN A 467 -10.56 8.68 -1.71
N SER A 468 -11.42 7.73 -1.39
CA SER A 468 -11.09 6.30 -1.44
C SER A 468 -10.86 5.88 -2.89
N GLU A 469 -9.61 5.78 -3.29
CA GLU A 469 -9.18 5.26 -4.59
C GLU A 469 -7.86 4.47 -4.45
N PRO A 470 -7.58 3.51 -5.35
CA PRO A 470 -6.40 2.68 -5.23
C PRO A 470 -5.11 3.43 -5.59
N ILE A 471 -4.06 3.21 -4.79
CA ILE A 471 -2.70 3.55 -5.20
C ILE A 471 -2.25 2.54 -6.27
N LYS A 472 -1.87 3.04 -7.44
CA LYS A 472 -1.53 2.21 -8.61
C LYS A 472 -0.04 2.06 -8.85
N THR A 473 0.77 2.96 -8.30
CA THR A 473 2.23 2.91 -8.41
C THR A 473 2.85 3.57 -7.18
N LEU A 474 3.92 2.99 -6.67
CA LEU A 474 4.67 3.51 -5.52
C LEU A 474 6.17 3.49 -5.85
N VAL A 475 6.84 4.62 -5.69
CA VAL A 475 8.29 4.74 -5.90
C VAL A 475 8.94 5.40 -4.70
N LEU A 476 10.07 4.84 -4.24
CA LEU A 476 10.83 5.33 -3.09
C LEU A 476 12.14 5.98 -3.56
N SER A 477 12.44 7.17 -3.04
CA SER A 477 13.77 7.78 -3.10
C SER A 477 14.56 7.45 -1.83
N THR A 478 15.81 7.00 -1.99
CA THR A 478 16.69 6.61 -0.87
C THR A 478 17.75 7.65 -0.53
N ARG A 479 17.84 8.75 -1.28
CA ARG A 479 18.76 9.88 -1.03
C ARG A 479 18.28 10.84 0.05
N ALA A 480 19.12 11.82 0.40
CA ALA A 480 19.04 12.69 1.59
C ALA A 480 17.66 13.19 2.03
N ALA A 481 16.70 13.45 1.13
CA ALA A 481 15.37 13.93 1.51
C ALA A 481 14.34 12.81 1.79
N ARG A 482 14.60 11.57 1.34
CA ARG A 482 13.83 10.33 1.50
C ARG A 482 12.31 10.51 1.45
N PHE A 483 11.75 10.40 0.24
CA PHE A 483 10.32 10.51 -0.01
C PHE A 483 9.79 9.26 -0.73
N LEU A 484 8.53 8.94 -0.44
CA LEU A 484 7.68 8.07 -1.25
C LEU A 484 6.82 8.91 -2.19
N TYR A 485 6.69 8.45 -3.43
CA TYR A 485 5.80 9.01 -4.44
C TYR A 485 4.75 7.98 -4.80
N ALA A 486 3.49 8.31 -4.60
CA ALA A 486 2.35 7.46 -4.88
C ALA A 486 1.52 8.05 -6.02
N GLY A 487 1.24 7.26 -7.05
CA GLY A 487 0.39 7.65 -8.18
C GLY A 487 -0.97 6.96 -8.13
N SER A 488 -2.04 7.70 -8.43
CA SER A 488 -3.43 7.23 -8.48
C SER A 488 -4.15 7.70 -9.74
N ASP A 489 -5.46 7.52 -9.80
CA ASP A 489 -6.25 8.09 -10.90
C ASP A 489 -6.42 9.60 -10.79
N SER A 490 -6.39 10.17 -9.58
CA SER A 490 -6.58 11.60 -9.35
C SER A 490 -5.29 12.43 -9.33
N GLY A 491 -4.14 11.85 -8.99
CA GLY A 491 -2.91 12.62 -8.89
C GLY A 491 -1.68 11.83 -8.42
N VAL A 492 -0.65 12.59 -8.06
CA VAL A 492 0.58 12.11 -7.42
C VAL A 492 0.71 12.74 -6.04
N VAL A 493 1.06 11.93 -5.05
CA VAL A 493 1.32 12.35 -3.67
C VAL A 493 2.77 12.07 -3.32
N GLN A 494 3.45 13.06 -2.75
CA GLN A 494 4.77 12.94 -2.15
C GLN A 494 4.62 12.89 -0.63
N CYS A 495 5.13 11.82 -0.02
CA CYS A 495 5.09 11.55 1.41
C CYS A 495 6.51 11.40 1.97
N PRO A 496 6.88 12.09 3.06
CA PRO A 496 8.09 11.77 3.83
C PRO A 496 8.10 10.31 4.31
N THR A 497 9.28 9.73 4.54
CA THR A 497 9.38 8.37 5.09
C THR A 497 9.02 8.28 6.58
N ALA A 498 8.95 9.40 7.30
CA ALA A 498 8.57 9.48 8.71
C ALA A 498 8.10 10.89 9.10
N PHE A 499 7.18 10.97 10.07
CA PHE A 499 6.68 12.21 10.67
C PHE A 499 7.15 12.36 12.12
N CYS A 500 8.47 12.34 12.33
CA CYS A 500 9.08 12.31 13.67
C CYS A 500 8.63 13.49 14.54
N GLU A 501 8.42 14.67 13.95
CA GLU A 501 7.95 15.87 14.64
C GLU A 501 6.56 15.72 15.27
N LYS A 502 5.81 14.69 14.88
CA LYS A 502 4.52 14.35 15.49
C LYS A 502 4.68 13.59 16.80
N TYR A 503 5.86 13.12 17.18
CA TYR A 503 6.06 12.50 18.48
C TYR A 503 6.54 13.55 19.50
N LEU A 504 5.61 14.00 20.35
CA LEU A 504 5.79 15.22 21.15
C LEU A 504 6.63 15.05 22.42
N SER A 505 6.99 13.82 22.79
CA SER A 505 7.80 13.55 23.97
C SER A 505 8.77 12.41 23.71
N CYS A 506 9.82 12.32 24.53
CA CYS A 506 10.78 11.21 24.43
C CYS A 506 10.09 9.85 24.48
N VAL A 507 9.16 9.67 25.42
CA VAL A 507 8.43 8.41 25.60
C VAL A 507 7.64 8.06 24.34
N ASP A 508 6.94 9.03 23.74
CA ASP A 508 6.16 8.81 22.52
C ASP A 508 7.06 8.51 21.30
N CYS A 509 8.17 9.25 21.16
CA CYS A 509 9.16 9.06 20.11
C CYS A 509 9.82 7.66 20.17
N VAL A 510 10.13 7.18 21.38
CA VAL A 510 10.70 5.84 21.58
C VAL A 510 9.64 4.74 21.37
N LEU A 511 8.41 4.94 21.85
CA LEU A 511 7.33 3.96 21.69
C LEU A 511 6.83 3.85 20.24
N ALA A 512 7.06 4.86 19.40
CA ALA A 512 6.83 4.75 17.97
C ALA A 512 7.61 3.59 17.32
N ARG A 513 8.79 3.25 17.88
CA ARG A 513 9.72 2.23 17.36
C ARG A 513 10.05 2.43 15.88
N ASP A 514 10.19 3.69 15.50
CA ASP A 514 10.48 4.11 14.14
C ASP A 514 12.00 4.29 13.95
N PRO A 515 12.66 3.53 13.05
CA PRO A 515 14.11 3.63 12.84
C PRO A 515 14.55 4.97 12.27
N TYR A 516 13.64 5.75 11.68
CA TYR A 516 13.95 7.10 11.19
C TYR A 516 13.95 8.14 12.31
N CYS A 517 13.30 7.86 13.44
CA CYS A 517 13.03 8.86 14.47
C CYS A 517 13.85 8.62 15.73
N ALA A 518 14.43 9.70 16.27
CA ALA A 518 15.10 9.68 17.57
C ALA A 518 14.80 10.94 18.36
N TRP A 519 14.76 10.83 19.67
CA TRP A 519 14.57 11.97 20.56
C TRP A 519 15.88 12.70 20.78
N ASP A 520 15.92 13.99 20.46
CA ASP A 520 17.04 14.86 20.76
C ASP A 520 16.85 15.55 22.11
N THR A 521 17.74 15.24 23.05
CA THR A 521 17.70 15.80 24.40
C THR A 521 18.01 17.29 24.46
N HIS A 522 18.67 17.85 23.44
CA HIS A 522 19.01 19.28 23.40
C HIS A 522 17.86 20.14 22.91
N SER A 523 17.27 19.79 21.76
CA SER A 523 16.10 20.49 21.21
C SER A 523 14.79 20.11 21.89
N THR A 524 14.78 19.08 22.75
CA THR A 524 13.59 18.54 23.41
C THR A 524 12.50 18.18 22.39
N SER A 525 12.90 17.55 21.29
CA SER A 525 12.02 17.20 20.18
C SER A 525 12.41 15.86 19.56
N CYS A 526 11.45 15.20 18.92
CA CYS A 526 11.71 14.00 18.13
C CYS A 526 12.06 14.41 16.70
N ILE A 527 13.21 13.97 16.22
CA ILE A 527 13.80 14.40 14.95
C ILE A 527 14.04 13.21 14.01
N ASN A 528 14.16 13.50 12.72
CA ASN A 528 14.55 12.51 11.72
C ASN A 528 16.08 12.42 11.63
N ILE A 529 16.64 11.24 11.91
CA ILE A 529 18.10 11.04 12.02
C ILE A 529 18.87 11.20 10.70
N PHE A 530 18.17 11.29 9.56
CA PHE A 530 18.78 11.45 8.23
C PHE A 530 18.69 12.88 7.68
N GLN A 531 17.78 13.70 8.20
CA GLN A 531 17.63 15.11 7.78
C GLN A 531 18.46 16.04 8.68
N ASP A 532 18.68 15.65 9.93
CA ASP A 532 19.47 16.38 10.92
C ASP A 532 20.88 15.82 11.07
N ASP A 533 21.89 16.67 11.30
CA ASP A 533 23.25 16.24 11.61
C ASP A 533 23.29 15.54 12.98
N ALA A 534 23.19 14.21 12.94
CA ALA A 534 23.13 13.32 14.09
C ALA A 534 24.49 13.10 14.78
N GLN A 535 25.62 13.41 14.14
CA GLN A 535 26.94 12.95 14.62
C GLN A 535 27.43 13.64 15.90
N GLN A 536 26.80 14.75 16.32
CA GLN A 536 27.18 15.48 17.53
C GLN A 536 26.04 15.62 18.57
N ARG A 537 24.89 14.99 18.34
CA ARG A 537 23.71 15.14 19.21
C ARG A 537 23.57 13.94 20.14
N LYS A 538 23.15 14.19 21.39
CA LYS A 538 22.76 13.12 22.33
C LYS A 538 21.33 12.67 22.01
N LEU A 539 21.23 11.70 21.10
CA LEU A 539 19.99 11.12 20.61
C LEU A 539 19.58 9.88 21.40
N ILE A 540 18.27 9.65 21.51
CA ILE A 540 17.67 8.51 22.20
C ILE A 540 16.72 7.80 21.23
N GLN A 541 16.94 6.51 20.99
CA GLN A 541 16.07 5.65 20.19
C GLN A 541 16.09 4.23 20.76
N SER A 542 14.95 3.55 20.75
CA SER A 542 14.86 2.12 21.08
C SER A 542 13.77 1.47 20.26
N LEU A 543 14.16 0.61 19.31
CA LEU A 543 13.21 -0.13 18.46
C LEU A 543 12.50 -1.26 19.20
N LYS A 544 12.99 -1.65 20.38
CA LYS A 544 12.25 -2.53 21.31
C LYS A 544 11.16 -1.78 22.06
N GLY A 545 11.12 -0.46 21.98
CA GLY A 545 10.17 0.39 22.70
C GLY A 545 10.49 0.56 24.19
N ASP A 546 11.76 0.44 24.59
CA ASP A 546 12.16 0.70 25.97
C ASP A 546 12.24 2.21 26.22
N ALA A 547 11.13 2.82 26.67
CA ALA A 547 11.07 4.23 27.02
C ALA A 547 11.66 4.55 28.40
N GLY A 548 12.19 3.56 29.14
CA GLY A 548 12.87 3.77 30.43
C GLY A 548 14.18 4.55 30.30
N ILE A 549 14.75 4.58 29.10
CA ILE A 549 15.92 5.38 28.73
C ILE A 549 15.64 6.89 28.65
N CYS A 550 14.37 7.29 28.65
CA CYS A 550 13.98 8.68 28.54
C CYS A 550 14.28 9.46 29.84
N PRO A 551 14.65 10.76 29.74
CA PRO A 551 14.78 11.61 30.91
C PRO A 551 13.45 11.69 31.69
N PRO A 552 13.49 11.72 33.04
CA PRO A 552 12.30 11.88 33.84
C PRO A 552 11.63 13.24 33.53
N VAL A 553 10.34 13.20 33.22
CA VAL A 553 9.54 14.41 33.02
C VAL A 553 9.19 14.99 34.39
N ALA A 554 9.35 16.30 34.58
CA ALA A 554 8.89 16.98 35.79
C ALA A 554 7.37 16.79 35.94
N ALA A 555 6.91 16.52 37.16
CA ALA A 555 5.48 16.42 37.43
C ALA A 555 4.78 17.73 37.03
N LEU A 556 3.63 17.65 36.36
CA LEU A 556 2.84 18.83 35.98
C LEU A 556 2.59 19.71 37.20
N SER A 557 2.76 21.03 37.03
CA SER A 557 2.37 21.98 38.04
C SER A 557 0.84 22.09 38.07
N LEU A 558 0.26 22.50 39.20
CA LEU A 558 -1.20 22.73 39.27
C LEU A 558 -1.68 23.86 38.33
N GLU A 559 -0.76 24.70 37.84
CA GLU A 559 -1.05 25.78 36.87
C GLU A 559 -1.32 25.22 35.46
N ASP A 560 -0.81 24.04 35.14
CA ASP A 560 -1.02 23.37 33.84
C ASP A 560 -2.39 22.68 33.72
N TYR A 561 -3.14 22.58 34.84
CA TYR A 561 -4.45 21.94 34.87
C TYR A 561 -5.54 22.88 34.36
N GLN A 562 -6.30 22.41 33.37
CA GLN A 562 -7.43 23.15 32.82
C GLN A 562 -8.54 23.28 33.86
N GLN A 563 -8.96 24.51 34.14
CA GLN A 563 -10.04 24.80 35.08
C GLN A 563 -11.38 24.65 34.36
N VAL A 564 -12.26 23.80 34.88
CA VAL A 564 -13.59 23.55 34.32
C VAL A 564 -14.63 23.88 35.40
N ALA A 565 -15.52 24.81 35.12
CA ALA A 565 -16.60 25.21 36.03
C ALA A 565 -17.95 24.80 35.44
N VAL A 566 -18.75 24.06 36.21
CA VAL A 566 -20.05 23.55 35.75
C VAL A 566 -21.12 23.84 36.80
N LYS A 567 -22.32 24.22 36.36
CA LYS A 567 -23.45 24.44 37.26
C LYS A 567 -23.90 23.12 37.91
N PRO A 568 -24.38 23.12 39.15
CA PRO A 568 -24.93 21.91 39.78
C PRO A 568 -26.00 21.24 38.91
N GLY A 569 -25.86 19.93 38.68
CA GLY A 569 -26.74 19.14 37.81
C GLY A 569 -26.46 19.28 36.30
N GLY A 570 -25.47 20.09 35.90
CA GLY A 570 -25.00 20.18 34.52
C GLY A 570 -24.11 18.99 34.10
N SER A 571 -23.49 19.09 32.92
CA SER A 571 -22.54 18.08 32.43
C SER A 571 -21.16 18.68 32.17
N ALA A 572 -20.11 17.91 32.42
CA ALA A 572 -18.72 18.28 32.14
C ALA A 572 -18.12 17.32 31.11
N ASP A 573 -17.50 17.85 30.04
CA ASP A 573 -16.79 17.07 29.03
C ASP A 573 -15.29 17.35 29.14
N LEU A 574 -14.51 16.33 29.50
CA LEU A 574 -13.06 16.40 29.67
C LEU A 574 -12.39 15.59 28.57
N ALA A 575 -11.78 16.29 27.61
CA ALA A 575 -11.11 15.65 26.48
C ALA A 575 -9.79 14.96 26.90
N CYS A 576 -9.41 13.88 26.22
CA CYS A 576 -8.10 13.26 26.38
C CYS A 576 -7.57 12.68 25.06
N GLN A 577 -6.81 13.47 24.32
CA GLN A 577 -6.32 13.04 23.02
C GLN A 577 -5.07 12.15 23.14
N VAL A 578 -5.27 10.84 23.06
CA VAL A 578 -4.18 9.85 22.94
C VAL A 578 -3.95 9.53 21.46
N ARG A 579 -2.69 9.62 21.02
CA ARG A 579 -2.30 9.42 19.60
C ARG A 579 -2.09 7.97 19.19
N SER A 580 -1.78 7.12 20.16
CA SER A 580 -1.46 5.71 19.92
C SER A 580 -2.73 4.88 19.98
N ASN A 581 -3.07 4.20 18.89
CA ASN A 581 -4.17 3.23 18.79
C ASN A 581 -3.90 1.97 19.63
N LEU A 582 -2.66 1.77 20.08
CA LEU A 582 -2.26 0.67 20.96
C LEU A 582 -2.29 1.07 22.46
N ALA A 583 -2.42 2.36 22.75
CA ALA A 583 -2.42 2.85 24.12
C ALA A 583 -3.82 2.76 24.75
N GLN A 584 -3.87 2.39 26.02
CA GLN A 584 -5.09 2.40 26.82
C GLN A 584 -5.19 3.69 27.62
N VAL A 585 -6.40 4.25 27.70
CA VAL A 585 -6.69 5.47 28.45
C VAL A 585 -7.12 5.11 29.87
N LEU A 586 -6.50 5.75 30.86
CA LEU A 586 -6.77 5.56 32.29
C LEU A 586 -7.08 6.92 32.94
N TRP A 587 -8.30 7.08 33.43
CA TRP A 587 -8.70 8.28 34.17
C TRP A 587 -8.54 8.12 35.68
N LYS A 588 -8.12 9.19 36.36
CA LYS A 588 -8.06 9.27 37.82
C LYS A 588 -8.78 10.50 38.34
N LEU A 589 -9.50 10.36 39.45
CA LEU A 589 -10.07 11.45 40.25
C LEU A 589 -9.36 11.50 41.60
N ASN A 590 -8.73 12.63 41.92
CA ASN A 590 -8.00 12.85 43.17
C ASN A 590 -6.98 11.73 43.47
N GLY A 591 -6.36 11.17 42.43
CA GLY A 591 -5.40 10.07 42.53
C GLY A 591 -6.01 8.66 42.49
N HIS A 592 -7.33 8.51 42.57
CA HIS A 592 -8.03 7.22 42.48
C HIS A 592 -8.47 6.91 41.07
N VAL A 593 -8.24 5.68 40.60
CA VAL A 593 -8.64 5.24 39.25
C VAL A 593 -10.16 5.20 39.12
N LEU A 594 -10.68 5.81 38.06
CA LEU A 594 -12.08 5.74 37.69
C LEU A 594 -12.36 4.46 36.90
N THR A 595 -13.51 3.83 37.17
CA THR A 595 -13.98 2.62 36.47
C THR A 595 -15.35 2.87 35.85
N GLU A 596 -15.75 2.05 34.86
CA GLU A 596 -17.09 2.11 34.24
C GLU A 596 -18.25 1.96 35.24
N ALA A 597 -18.00 1.40 36.43
CA ALA A 597 -18.98 1.29 37.51
C ALA A 597 -19.20 2.61 38.28
N SER A 598 -18.47 3.67 37.95
CA SER A 598 -18.59 4.99 38.57
C SER A 598 -19.84 5.70 38.02
N ARG A 599 -20.70 6.16 38.92
CA ARG A 599 -22.04 6.69 38.57
C ARG A 599 -21.93 7.90 37.63
N PHE A 600 -22.71 7.90 36.55
CA PHE A 600 -22.88 9.00 35.58
C PHE A 600 -21.66 9.39 34.71
N LEU A 601 -20.65 8.53 34.62
CA LEU A 601 -19.50 8.74 33.74
C LEU A 601 -19.66 7.94 32.44
N LEU A 602 -19.58 8.62 31.29
CA LEU A 602 -19.45 7.98 29.99
C LEU A 602 -18.02 8.15 29.52
N LEU A 603 -17.29 7.04 29.43
CA LEU A 603 -15.98 6.98 28.79
C LEU A 603 -16.22 6.89 27.28
N GLY A 604 -16.02 8.01 26.58
CA GLY A 604 -15.93 8.00 25.12
C GLY A 604 -14.57 7.47 24.66
N GLU A 605 -14.37 7.28 23.35
CA GLU A 605 -13.14 6.66 22.79
C GLU A 605 -11.84 7.32 23.28
N ASN A 606 -11.87 8.59 23.70
CA ASN A 606 -10.72 9.35 24.18
C ASN A 606 -11.12 10.49 25.14
N GLY A 607 -12.18 10.35 25.94
CA GLY A 607 -12.68 11.45 26.76
C GLY A 607 -13.58 11.00 27.92
N LEU A 608 -13.79 11.90 28.88
CA LEU A 608 -14.61 11.66 30.05
C LEU A 608 -15.79 12.63 30.09
N LEU A 609 -17.00 12.10 29.94
CA LEU A 609 -18.22 12.86 30.08
C LEU A 609 -18.88 12.55 31.43
N ILE A 610 -19.10 13.59 32.23
CA ILE A 610 -19.70 13.51 33.56
C ILE A 610 -21.10 14.13 33.48
N TYR A 611 -22.13 13.35 33.77
CA TYR A 611 -23.51 13.84 33.79
C TYR A 611 -23.96 14.21 35.20
N SER A 612 -24.86 15.20 35.29
CA SER A 612 -25.50 15.61 36.55
C SER A 612 -24.49 15.93 37.66
N VAL A 613 -23.47 16.74 37.34
CA VAL A 613 -22.33 17.05 38.21
C VAL A 613 -22.80 17.56 39.58
N THR A 614 -22.31 16.91 40.64
CA THR A 614 -22.57 17.23 42.04
C THR A 614 -21.29 17.67 42.76
N SER A 615 -21.38 17.98 44.05
CA SER A 615 -20.20 18.33 44.87
C SER A 615 -19.20 17.18 44.99
N GLU A 616 -19.67 15.93 44.92
CA GLU A 616 -18.81 14.74 45.01
C GLU A 616 -17.94 14.54 43.78
N ASP A 617 -18.36 15.08 42.63
CA ASP A 617 -17.65 15.02 41.36
C ASP A 617 -16.60 16.15 41.23
N THR A 618 -16.50 17.04 42.21
CA THR A 618 -15.48 18.10 42.16
C THR A 618 -14.10 17.56 42.53
N GLY A 619 -13.07 18.04 41.86
CA GLY A 619 -11.71 17.60 42.15
C GLY A 619 -10.78 17.62 40.96
N ARG A 620 -9.65 16.93 41.14
CA ARG A 620 -8.57 16.83 40.16
C ARG A 620 -8.76 15.59 39.31
N TYR A 621 -9.03 15.79 38.02
CA TYR A 621 -9.10 14.73 37.03
C TYR A 621 -7.80 14.66 36.25
N GLU A 622 -7.29 13.45 36.03
CA GLU A 622 -6.07 13.20 35.27
C GLU A 622 -6.32 12.09 34.26
N CYS A 623 -5.98 12.37 33.00
CA CYS A 623 -5.98 11.36 31.96
C CYS A 623 -4.57 10.83 31.71
N TRP A 624 -4.39 9.53 31.84
CA TRP A 624 -3.12 8.85 31.64
C TRP A 624 -3.22 7.92 30.41
N SER A 625 -2.18 7.88 29.58
CA SER A 625 -2.01 6.85 28.55
C SER A 625 -1.09 5.75 29.07
N VAL A 626 -1.46 4.49 28.83
CA VAL A 626 -0.68 3.30 29.17
C VAL A 626 -0.40 2.52 27.90
N GLU A 627 0.87 2.36 27.54
CA GLU A 627 1.30 1.62 26.34
C GLU A 627 2.44 0.66 26.69
N SER A 628 2.40 -0.54 26.13
CA SER A 628 3.42 -1.57 26.37
C SER A 628 4.61 -1.44 25.42
N GLY A 629 5.83 -1.50 25.95
CA GLY A 629 7.09 -1.48 25.20
C GLY A 629 8.16 -2.28 25.94
N ALA A 630 9.00 -3.03 25.20
CA ALA A 630 10.04 -3.89 25.78
C ALA A 630 9.56 -4.78 26.95
N GLY A 631 8.32 -5.27 26.90
CA GLY A 631 7.71 -6.10 27.96
C GLY A 631 7.28 -5.35 29.23
N GLN A 632 7.28 -4.01 29.22
CA GLN A 632 6.88 -3.15 30.33
C GLN A 632 5.76 -2.18 29.93
N ASN A 633 4.97 -1.72 30.89
CA ASN A 633 3.94 -0.70 30.65
C ASN A 633 4.48 0.69 30.99
N PHE A 634 4.51 1.56 29.99
CA PHE A 634 4.88 2.96 30.15
C PHE A 634 3.63 3.79 30.32
N THR A 635 3.63 4.64 31.35
CA THR A 635 2.50 5.52 31.66
C THR A 635 2.88 6.97 31.47
N ARG A 636 1.97 7.77 30.92
CA ARG A 636 2.17 9.20 30.67
C ARG A 636 0.91 9.97 31.00
N LEU A 637 1.06 11.09 31.70
CA LEU A 637 -0.02 12.06 31.90
C LEU A 637 -0.26 12.83 30.59
N VAL A 638 -1.47 12.73 30.05
CA VAL A 638 -1.88 13.32 28.77
C VAL A 638 -2.59 14.65 29.00
N ALA A 639 -3.50 14.70 29.97
CA ALA A 639 -4.25 15.90 30.31
C ALA A 639 -4.62 15.93 31.80
N GLY A 640 -4.71 17.13 32.38
CA GLY A 640 -5.11 17.37 33.76
C GLY A 640 -6.19 18.45 33.83
N TYR A 641 -7.21 18.22 34.65
CA TYR A 641 -8.36 19.11 34.85
C TYR A 641 -8.65 19.33 36.33
N VAL A 642 -9.15 20.51 36.67
CA VAL A 642 -9.75 20.79 37.98
C VAL A 642 -11.21 21.17 37.76
N LEU A 643 -12.12 20.28 38.16
CA LEU A 643 -13.56 20.48 38.03
C LEU A 643 -14.12 21.13 39.30
N ARG A 644 -14.82 22.26 39.12
CA ARG A 644 -15.46 23.03 40.20
C ARG A 644 -16.94 23.29 39.89
N LEU A 645 -17.73 23.44 40.94
CA LEU A 645 -19.12 23.89 40.81
C LEU A 645 -19.17 25.41 40.69
N ASP A 646 -19.88 25.89 39.67
CA ASP A 646 -20.24 27.30 39.52
C ASP A 646 -21.47 27.59 40.40
N LEU A 647 -21.21 27.96 41.65
CA LEU A 647 -22.23 28.33 42.62
C LEU A 647 -22.52 29.83 42.48
N PRO A 648 -23.80 30.26 42.46
CA PRO A 648 -24.14 31.69 42.39
C PRO A 648 -23.58 32.42 43.61
N ASP A 649 -22.86 33.53 43.36
CA ASP A 649 -22.27 34.39 44.39
C ASP A 649 -23.34 34.89 45.38
N ASN A 650 -23.33 34.36 46.61
CA ASN A 650 -24.03 34.97 47.73
C ASN A 650 -23.17 36.11 48.29
N THR A 651 -23.19 37.28 47.63
CA THR A 651 -22.76 38.52 48.29
C THR A 651 -23.80 38.88 49.36
N PRO A 652 -23.45 38.93 50.66
CA PRO A 652 -24.40 39.30 51.68
C PRO A 652 -24.67 40.81 51.58
N LEU A 653 -25.88 41.18 51.16
CA LEU A 653 -26.43 42.53 51.37
C LEU A 653 -26.57 42.76 52.88
N LEU A 654 -25.55 43.34 53.51
CA LEU A 654 -25.64 43.91 54.84
C LEU A 654 -26.58 45.12 54.78
N SER A 655 -27.80 44.90 55.26
CA SER A 655 -28.80 45.92 55.51
C SER A 655 -28.39 46.77 56.72
N ALA A 656 -27.95 48.00 56.47
CA ALA A 656 -27.90 49.05 57.48
C ALA A 656 -29.02 50.06 57.19
N GLN A 657 -30.20 49.83 57.78
CA GLN A 657 -31.23 50.85 57.91
C GLN A 657 -30.96 51.70 59.15
N ARG A 658 -30.74 53.00 58.96
CA ARG A 658 -31.11 54.03 59.95
C ARG A 658 -31.76 55.22 59.21
N PRO A 659 -32.77 55.87 59.80
CA PRO A 659 -33.79 56.60 59.07
C PRO A 659 -33.39 58.06 58.84
N GLN A 660 -33.82 58.63 57.72
CA GLN A 660 -33.84 60.08 57.52
C GLN A 660 -35.25 60.59 57.24
N SER A 661 -35.59 61.63 57.99
CA SER A 661 -36.78 62.45 57.93
C SER A 661 -36.74 63.45 56.76
N VAL A 662 -37.81 63.45 55.97
CA VAL A 662 -38.60 64.58 55.40
C VAL A 662 -37.90 65.89 55.00
N SER A 663 -37.97 66.22 53.70
CA SER A 663 -38.41 67.53 53.09
C SER A 663 -38.21 67.46 51.56
N ARG A 664 -39.26 67.42 50.72
CA ARG A 664 -40.05 68.49 50.04
C ARG A 664 -39.29 69.39 49.04
N ASP A 665 -39.54 69.10 47.74
CA ASP A 665 -39.70 69.97 46.54
C ASP A 665 -38.55 70.87 46.03
N PRO A 666 -38.60 71.39 44.78
CA PRO A 666 -39.00 70.80 43.49
C PRO A 666 -37.94 71.04 42.36
N THR A 667 -38.26 70.59 41.14
CA THR A 667 -37.50 70.67 39.87
C THR A 667 -37.08 72.09 39.40
N PRO A 668 -36.14 72.21 38.45
CA PRO A 668 -36.55 72.46 37.06
C PRO A 668 -35.73 71.74 35.97
N ALA A 669 -36.33 71.69 34.78
CA ALA A 669 -35.90 71.00 33.57
C ALA A 669 -34.89 71.79 32.72
N SER A 670 -34.13 71.10 31.85
CA SER A 670 -33.71 71.60 30.52
C SER A 670 -33.09 70.47 29.65
N GLU A 671 -33.84 70.09 28.61
CA GLU A 671 -33.50 69.80 27.17
C GLU A 671 -32.19 69.04 26.81
N ALA A 672 -32.18 67.80 26.26
CA ALA A 672 -32.55 67.28 24.90
C ALA A 672 -31.34 67.24 23.89
N PRO A 673 -31.31 66.47 22.76
CA PRO A 673 -32.16 65.38 22.23
C PRO A 673 -31.41 64.17 21.54
N LEU A 674 -32.21 63.27 20.90
CA LEU A 674 -31.95 62.27 19.83
C LEU A 674 -31.65 60.83 20.33
N ALA A 675 -32.31 59.73 19.90
CA ALA A 675 -33.11 59.44 18.71
C ALA A 675 -34.20 58.36 18.97
N VAL A 676 -35.16 58.28 18.05
CA VAL A 676 -36.46 57.57 18.06
C VAL A 676 -36.34 56.05 17.77
N PRO A 677 -37.19 55.19 18.37
CA PRO A 677 -37.23 53.74 18.09
C PRO A 677 -38.20 53.40 16.95
N ARG A 678 -37.95 52.29 16.24
CA ARG A 678 -38.92 51.68 15.31
C ARG A 678 -39.36 50.28 15.77
N PRO A 679 -40.60 49.87 15.44
CA PRO A 679 -41.25 48.66 15.95
C PRO A 679 -41.06 47.45 15.02
N PRO A 680 -41.51 46.24 15.43
CA PRO A 680 -41.44 45.04 14.60
C PRO A 680 -42.54 45.08 13.52
N VAL A 681 -42.26 44.50 12.36
CA VAL A 681 -43.26 44.36 11.28
C VAL A 681 -43.38 42.90 10.88
N ASP A 682 -44.64 42.49 10.87
CA ASP A 682 -45.21 41.22 10.44
C ASP A 682 -44.84 40.80 9.02
N VAL A 683 -44.83 39.48 8.84
CA VAL A 683 -44.75 38.77 7.57
C VAL A 683 -46.11 38.80 6.88
N PRO A 684 -46.23 39.22 5.61
CA PRO A 684 -47.44 38.98 4.84
C PRO A 684 -47.32 37.71 3.99
N SER A 685 -48.45 37.01 3.94
CA SER A 685 -48.77 35.88 3.11
C SER A 685 -49.36 36.32 1.76
N SER A 686 -48.98 35.61 0.69
CA SER A 686 -49.77 35.38 -0.53
C SER A 686 -48.96 34.38 -1.37
N GLY A 687 -49.45 33.22 -1.83
CA GLY A 687 -50.81 32.79 -2.10
C GLY A 687 -50.88 32.34 -3.56
N TRP A 688 -50.65 31.06 -3.83
CA TRP A 688 -51.13 30.39 -5.04
C TRP A 688 -51.64 28.98 -4.65
N ARG A 689 -52.98 28.86 -4.65
CA ARG A 689 -53.73 27.60 -4.82
C ARG A 689 -53.54 27.16 -6.29
N GLY A 690 -53.46 25.89 -6.69
CA GLY A 690 -54.00 24.65 -6.14
C GLY A 690 -54.93 24.04 -7.19
N VAL A 691 -54.62 22.84 -7.70
CA VAL A 691 -55.61 21.92 -8.31
C VAL A 691 -55.19 20.48 -7.96
N ASP A 692 -56.17 19.74 -7.44
CA ASP A 692 -56.11 18.45 -6.76
C ASP A 692 -55.95 17.20 -7.67
N GLY A 693 -55.37 16.14 -7.10
CA GLY A 693 -55.43 14.75 -7.60
C GLY A 693 -54.50 13.82 -6.79
N PRO A 694 -54.92 12.57 -6.44
CA PRO A 694 -54.63 11.96 -5.15
C PRO A 694 -53.22 11.36 -5.01
N ARG A 695 -52.58 11.62 -3.86
CA ARG A 695 -51.40 10.87 -3.41
C ARG A 695 -51.86 9.57 -2.75
N LEU A 696 -51.61 8.46 -3.43
CA LEU A 696 -51.54 7.13 -2.84
C LEU A 696 -50.28 7.07 -1.95
N ILE A 697 -50.48 6.77 -0.67
CA ILE A 697 -49.44 6.24 0.21
C ILE A 697 -49.39 4.73 -0.01
N PRO A 698 -48.21 4.15 -0.26
CA PRO A 698 -47.92 2.79 0.14
C PRO A 698 -46.76 2.72 1.15
N PRO A 699 -46.65 1.60 1.87
CA PRO A 699 -46.40 1.62 3.30
C PRO A 699 -44.95 1.30 3.68
N LEU A 700 -44.56 1.80 4.86
CA LEU A 700 -43.56 1.19 5.72
C LEU A 700 -43.84 -0.31 5.85
N LEU A 701 -42.92 -1.16 5.34
CA LEU A 701 -42.63 -2.53 5.79
C LEU A 701 -41.60 -3.19 4.87
N ARG A 702 -40.31 -3.06 5.18
CA ARG A 702 -39.31 -4.16 5.13
C ARG A 702 -37.94 -3.78 5.70
N GLU A 703 -37.93 -3.21 6.91
CA GLU A 703 -36.78 -3.35 7.81
C GLU A 703 -37.23 -4.18 9.00
N GLN A 704 -37.00 -5.49 8.93
CA GLN A 704 -36.87 -6.42 10.05
C GLN A 704 -36.69 -7.84 9.50
N SER A 705 -35.44 -8.25 9.32
CA SER A 705 -35.04 -9.66 9.37
C SER A 705 -33.58 -9.78 9.85
N TRP A 706 -33.44 -9.52 11.15
CA TRP A 706 -32.68 -10.32 12.13
C TRP A 706 -31.16 -10.42 11.95
N ALA A 707 -30.49 -9.65 12.78
CA ALA A 707 -29.23 -10.04 13.41
C ALA A 707 -29.41 -11.43 14.05
N LEU A 708 -28.77 -12.44 13.46
CA LEU A 708 -28.51 -13.72 14.09
C LEU A 708 -27.01 -13.77 14.38
N HIS A 709 -26.65 -13.85 15.66
CA HIS A 709 -25.29 -14.15 16.07
C HIS A 709 -24.85 -15.46 15.39
N PRO A 710 -23.58 -15.59 14.95
CA PRO A 710 -23.11 -16.76 14.19
C PRO A 710 -23.34 -18.10 14.91
N HIS A 711 -23.40 -18.10 16.25
CA HIS A 711 -23.73 -19.27 17.05
C HIS A 711 -25.19 -19.77 16.89
N GLN A 712 -26.16 -18.89 16.65
CA GLN A 712 -27.56 -19.28 16.49
C GLN A 712 -27.88 -19.80 15.09
N ALA A 713 -27.20 -19.28 14.06
CA ALA A 713 -27.30 -19.81 12.70
C ALA A 713 -26.71 -21.25 12.61
N PHE A 714 -25.65 -21.54 13.36
CA PHE A 714 -25.06 -22.88 13.45
C PHE A 714 -25.98 -23.87 14.19
N LEU A 715 -26.66 -23.45 15.26
CA LEU A 715 -27.65 -24.27 15.98
C LEU A 715 -28.90 -24.58 15.13
N LEU A 716 -29.37 -23.62 14.33
CA LEU A 716 -30.45 -23.85 13.35
C LEU A 716 -30.03 -24.78 12.22
N PHE A 717 -28.76 -24.74 11.79
CA PHE A 717 -28.19 -25.65 10.81
C PHE A 717 -28.01 -27.08 11.34
N CYS A 718 -27.62 -27.24 12.61
CA CYS A 718 -27.53 -28.54 13.29
C CYS A 718 -28.91 -29.17 13.55
N LEU A 719 -29.95 -28.36 13.84
CA LEU A 719 -31.32 -28.84 14.02
C LEU A 719 -31.99 -29.24 12.68
N ALA A 720 -31.55 -28.68 11.56
CA ALA A 720 -32.04 -29.03 10.22
C ALA A 720 -31.44 -30.33 9.64
N LEU A 721 -30.38 -30.88 10.26
CA LEU A 721 -29.68 -32.09 9.83
C LEU A 721 -29.93 -33.31 10.73
N GLY A 722 -30.95 -33.25 11.60
CA GLY A 722 -31.38 -34.39 12.42
C GLY A 722 -32.14 -35.44 11.60
N GLU A 723 -31.67 -36.69 11.74
CA GLU A 723 -32.30 -37.97 11.35
C GLU A 723 -32.26 -38.38 9.88
N TRP A 724 -31.09 -38.56 9.25
CA TRP A 724 -30.93 -39.66 8.27
C TRP A 724 -29.51 -40.23 8.32
N TYR A 725 -29.44 -41.55 8.54
CA TYR A 725 -28.29 -42.47 8.57
C TYR A 725 -27.54 -42.67 9.90
N LEU A 726 -28.06 -43.64 10.66
CA LEU A 726 -27.27 -44.72 11.27
C LEU A 726 -26.45 -45.47 10.22
#